data_AF-A0A846PAQ3-F1
#
_entry.id   AF-A0A846PAQ3-F1
#
_cell.length_a   1.000
_cell.length_b   1.000
_cell.length_c   1.000
_cell.angle_alpha   90.00
_cell.angle_beta   90.00
_cell.angle_gamma   90.00
#
_symmetry.space_group_name_H-M   'P 1'
#
loop_
_entity.id
_entity.type
_entity.pdbx_description
1 polymer ?
#
loop_
_entity_poly.entity_id
_entity_poly.type
_entity_poly.pdbx_seq_one_letter_code
_entity_poly.pdbx_strand_id
1 'polypeptide(L)'
;MATKIESQEPRPTLPKSPPESAKEPARQATGTVAERVSRVATSPTLRITGKAKAMAAEGIDVIDLSVGEPDFSTPDNIKLAGKQAIDDNFTHYTANDGIPELKRAISDRLKEEHGLEYGPGEIIVSSGAKNCLYNLSVALFNKGEEAIIPAPYWVSYPAQVALAKAIPVIVPTKEENGFRLTPDELQSALTFNTKALILNNPCNPTGTAYTREELEPIAEIAADEGIFIIADEIYEKLVYDGFRFASIASISPKVKQRAIIIHGVSKSYAMTGWRIGYAAGPREIIAAMDKVQSHNTSNASSISQMAALEALKGPQMDISMMVSEFQKRRNFMLQKLGSIPGVSCMEPKGAFYLFPNMSAYYEKEYEGMQIRNSYGLAYFLLKTARVAVVPGDAFGADDFIRLSYASSMERIEEAMDRIGEAMSKLEVAKKIARVQLNNTVTKVKAYAETEPELSLALRNALVAEVETHMGHDNYYEWNANISGMVIQLRTNSPHLNDFWMENWYPSQLEADLEPHGILYGAKAIPGREPRAFYNSESRTGVLVNSAFYGQLRSLALGMVTDVGERLFDLHGINGACLDFRGMGIVLIGSPGTGRKGLFAALARSDKARIHSNDYFFVRYVGGEAFADISERKFYVKTKVVEDNTDWVPFLDRSKCENVVTRKEDCTHPNCERVERCRLDRGATHCFSASNISRAMLDPYWLGGPKKYVKRASLKYVFLLRKDPLAEPLTRTSAEEAIRFLEEGKVETAMGPGPLLSTYRSQPFFNPHLLVKTPDRIELQKRQFERLFLAAECFLVNTDRVARAEIERQILDVVGVR
;
A
#
# COMPACT_ATOMS: atom_id res chain seq x y z
N MET A 1 89.17 -17.80 15.56
CA MET A 1 90.26 -16.82 15.45
C MET A 1 89.75 -15.62 14.66
N ALA A 2 90.18 -14.41 15.06
CA ALA A 2 89.90 -13.04 14.60
C ALA A 2 89.64 -12.84 13.08
N THR A 3 89.02 -11.78 12.53
CA THR A 3 89.00 -10.32 12.81
C THR A 3 87.96 -9.71 11.83
N LYS A 4 86.95 -8.87 12.17
CA LYS A 4 86.91 -7.40 12.38
C LYS A 4 87.66 -6.52 11.35
N ILE A 5 86.94 -5.68 10.59
CA ILE A 5 87.00 -4.19 10.52
C ILE A 5 86.42 -3.63 9.19
N GLU A 6 85.79 -2.46 9.32
CA GLU A 6 84.95 -1.64 8.43
C GLU A 6 85.62 -1.00 7.21
N SER A 7 84.81 -0.58 6.22
CA SER A 7 85.05 0.64 5.43
C SER A 7 83.75 1.24 4.82
N GLN A 8 83.39 2.41 5.37
CA GLN A 8 82.67 3.61 4.90
C GLN A 8 81.87 3.72 3.57
N GLU A 9 80.84 4.58 3.66
CA GLU A 9 80.36 5.62 2.70
C GLU A 9 79.02 5.43 1.91
N PRO A 10 78.35 6.51 1.43
CA PRO A 10 77.12 7.09 1.99
C PRO A 10 75.82 6.79 1.22
N ARG A 11 74.66 6.95 1.89
CA ARG A 11 73.30 6.67 1.37
C ARG A 11 72.89 7.60 0.21
N PRO A 12 72.40 7.06 -0.92
CA PRO A 12 71.60 7.79 -1.90
C PRO A 12 70.09 7.68 -1.60
N THR A 13 69.40 8.78 -1.90
CA THR A 13 67.96 9.04 -1.79
C THR A 13 67.07 8.04 -2.53
N LEU A 14 65.99 7.57 -1.86
CA LEU A 14 64.94 6.75 -2.45
C LEU A 14 63.93 7.60 -3.27
N PRO A 15 63.38 7.07 -4.38
CA PRO A 15 62.47 7.78 -5.26
C PRO A 15 61.04 7.90 -4.69
N LYS A 16 60.35 8.97 -5.12
CA LYS A 16 58.99 9.35 -4.74
C LYS A 16 57.97 8.23 -5.04
N SER A 17 57.07 7.99 -4.09
CA SER A 17 55.92 7.09 -4.18
C SER A 17 54.90 7.54 -5.25
N PRO A 18 54.21 6.61 -5.92
CA PRO A 18 53.18 6.92 -6.92
C PRO A 18 51.92 7.51 -6.28
N PRO A 19 51.07 8.21 -7.06
CA PRO A 19 49.89 8.91 -6.55
C PRO A 19 48.85 7.94 -5.98
N GLU A 20 48.25 8.33 -4.85
CA GLU A 20 47.18 7.59 -4.15
C GLU A 20 46.05 7.21 -5.12
N SER A 21 45.90 5.91 -5.35
CA SER A 21 44.70 5.32 -5.95
C SER A 21 43.49 5.63 -5.08
N ALA A 22 42.40 6.06 -5.73
CA ALA A 22 41.09 6.31 -5.14
C ALA A 22 40.72 5.25 -4.08
N LYS A 23 40.63 5.69 -2.81
CA LYS A 23 39.98 4.90 -1.77
C LYS A 23 38.51 4.79 -2.14
N GLU A 24 38.05 3.57 -2.40
CA GLU A 24 36.62 3.26 -2.48
C GLU A 24 35.90 3.84 -1.25
N PRO A 25 34.75 4.52 -1.41
CA PRO A 25 33.99 4.99 -0.28
C PRO A 25 33.53 3.79 0.55
N ALA A 26 33.85 3.82 1.85
CA ALA A 26 33.41 2.84 2.82
C ALA A 26 31.90 2.60 2.68
N ARG A 27 31.49 1.32 2.56
CA ARG A 27 30.08 0.90 2.55
C ARG A 27 29.39 1.44 3.80
N GLN A 28 28.67 2.57 3.66
CA GLN A 28 27.68 2.99 4.64
C GLN A 28 26.57 1.94 4.65
N ALA A 29 26.50 1.17 5.73
CA ALA A 29 25.40 0.25 5.98
C ALA A 29 24.12 1.07 6.15
N THR A 30 23.31 1.14 5.09
CA THR A 30 22.01 1.81 5.08
C THR A 30 20.90 0.78 5.33
N GLY A 31 20.20 0.92 6.46
CA GLY A 31 19.08 0.08 6.90
C GLY A 31 19.46 -1.00 7.91
N THR A 32 18.80 -1.01 9.08
CA THR A 32 18.95 -2.07 10.10
C THR A 32 18.35 -3.41 9.66
N VAL A 33 17.50 -3.42 8.63
CA VAL A 33 16.84 -4.61 8.05
C VAL A 33 16.92 -4.60 6.51
N ALA A 34 16.85 -5.77 5.88
CA ALA A 34 16.97 -5.90 4.42
C ALA A 34 15.80 -5.26 3.66
N GLU A 35 16.07 -4.58 2.54
CA GLU A 35 15.08 -3.89 1.68
C GLU A 35 13.87 -4.77 1.28
N ARG A 36 14.07 -6.07 1.06
CA ARG A 36 12.97 -6.98 0.72
C ARG A 36 11.93 -7.13 1.84
N VAL A 37 12.33 -6.91 3.10
CA VAL A 37 11.43 -6.99 4.26
C VAL A 37 10.50 -5.78 4.30
N SER A 38 10.97 -4.59 3.92
CA SER A 38 10.13 -3.38 3.90
C SER A 38 9.06 -3.39 2.79
N ARG A 39 9.16 -4.30 1.81
CA ARG A 39 8.16 -4.49 0.75
C ARG A 39 7.00 -5.39 1.15
N VAL A 40 7.08 -6.05 2.31
CA VAL A 40 6.00 -6.89 2.84
C VAL A 40 5.19 -6.06 3.82
N ALA A 41 3.94 -5.76 3.45
CA ALA A 41 3.02 -5.11 4.37
C ALA A 41 2.70 -6.04 5.55
N THR A 42 2.64 -5.51 6.77
CA THR A 42 2.12 -6.26 7.92
C THR A 42 0.66 -6.61 7.67
N SER A 43 0.26 -7.86 7.91
CA SER A 43 -1.08 -8.36 7.59
C SER A 43 -2.17 -7.63 8.43
N PRO A 44 -3.19 -7.00 7.81
CA PRO A 44 -4.31 -6.38 8.52
C PRO A 44 -5.07 -7.36 9.44
N THR A 45 -5.05 -8.65 9.11
CA THR A 45 -5.63 -9.74 9.89
C THR A 45 -5.07 -9.80 11.32
N LEU A 46 -3.78 -9.49 11.51
CA LEU A 46 -3.13 -9.61 12.81
C LEU A 46 -3.69 -8.66 13.89
N ARG A 47 -4.28 -7.52 13.50
CA ARG A 47 -4.79 -6.53 14.48
C ARG A 47 -6.16 -6.85 15.01
N ILE A 48 -7.06 -7.36 14.16
CA ILE A 48 -8.36 -7.85 14.62
C ILE A 48 -8.17 -9.08 15.49
N THR A 49 -7.31 -10.01 15.07
CA THR A 49 -6.93 -11.17 15.90
C THR A 49 -6.25 -10.75 17.21
N GLY A 50 -5.35 -9.75 17.17
CA GLY A 50 -4.71 -9.21 18.38
C GLY A 50 -5.71 -8.59 19.36
N LYS A 51 -6.65 -7.77 18.85
CA LYS A 51 -7.70 -7.16 19.67
C LYS A 51 -8.68 -8.20 20.22
N ALA A 52 -9.06 -9.19 19.42
CA ALA A 52 -9.90 -10.31 19.84
C ALA A 52 -9.24 -11.11 20.97
N LYS A 53 -7.94 -11.40 20.86
CA LYS A 53 -7.15 -12.06 21.92
C LYS A 53 -7.07 -11.22 23.19
N ALA A 54 -6.86 -9.91 23.08
CA ALA A 54 -6.85 -9.01 24.24
C ALA A 54 -8.21 -8.98 24.94
N MET A 55 -9.31 -8.88 24.18
CA MET A 55 -10.68 -8.94 24.73
C MET A 55 -10.94 -10.28 25.42
N ALA A 56 -10.53 -11.40 24.82
CA ALA A 56 -10.66 -12.72 25.44
C ALA A 56 -9.83 -12.83 26.73
N ALA A 57 -8.62 -12.27 26.77
CA ALA A 57 -7.78 -12.21 27.98
C ALA A 57 -8.39 -11.34 29.09
N GLU A 58 -9.19 -10.35 28.73
CA GLU A 58 -10.02 -9.55 29.65
C GLU A 58 -11.31 -10.27 30.09
N GLY A 59 -11.51 -11.53 29.70
CA GLY A 59 -12.69 -12.34 30.04
C GLY A 59 -13.93 -12.05 29.19
N ILE A 60 -13.79 -11.31 28.09
CA ILE A 60 -14.89 -11.05 27.14
C ILE A 60 -15.04 -12.26 26.23
N ASP A 61 -16.25 -12.83 26.17
CA ASP A 61 -16.54 -13.92 25.22
C ASP A 61 -16.58 -13.39 23.77
N VAL A 62 -15.52 -13.69 23.03
CA VAL A 62 -15.33 -13.36 21.62
C VAL A 62 -15.41 -14.63 20.78
N ILE A 63 -16.24 -14.61 19.73
CA ILE A 63 -16.30 -15.69 18.73
C ILE A 63 -15.32 -15.38 17.60
N ASP A 64 -14.38 -16.28 17.33
CA ASP A 64 -13.38 -16.08 16.29
C ASP A 64 -13.76 -16.84 15.01
N LEU A 65 -14.26 -16.12 14.00
CA LEU A 65 -14.49 -16.62 12.65
C LEU A 65 -13.36 -16.21 11.68
N SER A 66 -12.23 -15.75 12.21
CA SER A 66 -11.06 -15.34 11.42
C SER A 66 -10.10 -16.49 11.17
N VAL A 67 -10.10 -17.54 12.01
CA VAL A 67 -9.11 -18.63 11.95
C VAL A 67 -9.39 -19.57 10.78
N GLY A 68 -8.34 -19.89 10.03
CA GLY A 68 -8.40 -20.77 8.88
C GLY A 68 -8.00 -22.22 9.17
N GLU A 69 -8.42 -22.82 10.28
CA GLU A 69 -8.11 -24.21 10.63
C GLU A 69 -9.35 -25.01 11.01
N PRO A 70 -9.44 -26.30 10.62
CA PRO A 70 -10.50 -27.20 11.08
C PRO A 70 -10.57 -27.26 12.61
N ASP A 71 -11.78 -27.24 13.17
CA ASP A 71 -12.08 -27.47 14.58
C ASP A 71 -12.03 -28.96 14.97
N PHE A 72 -11.95 -29.85 13.99
CA PHE A 72 -11.74 -31.28 14.19
C PHE A 72 -10.35 -31.57 14.76
N SER A 73 -10.26 -32.61 15.56
CA SER A 73 -8.95 -33.17 15.93
C SER A 73 -8.35 -33.96 14.75
N THR A 74 -7.02 -34.05 14.71
CA THR A 74 -6.33 -35.00 13.83
C THR A 74 -6.92 -36.42 14.03
N PRO A 75 -7.20 -37.19 12.98
CA PRO A 75 -7.65 -38.59 13.07
C PRO A 75 -6.75 -39.47 13.95
N ASP A 76 -7.35 -40.45 14.63
CA ASP A 76 -6.64 -41.23 15.65
C ASP A 76 -5.58 -42.17 15.07
N ASN A 77 -5.79 -42.76 13.89
CA ASN A 77 -4.77 -43.54 13.18
C ASN A 77 -3.52 -42.70 12.90
N ILE A 78 -3.71 -41.44 12.50
CA ILE A 78 -2.63 -40.49 12.23
C ILE A 78 -1.90 -40.11 13.53
N LYS A 79 -2.63 -39.85 14.63
CA LYS A 79 -2.02 -39.61 15.95
C LYS A 79 -1.19 -40.80 16.40
N LEU A 80 -1.69 -42.02 16.24
CA LEU A 80 -1.00 -43.25 16.59
C LEU A 80 0.29 -43.42 15.77
N ALA A 81 0.26 -43.16 14.47
CA ALA A 81 1.47 -43.19 13.63
C ALA A 81 2.52 -42.17 14.09
N GLY A 82 2.10 -40.96 14.46
CA GLY A 82 3.00 -39.95 15.04
C GLY A 82 3.61 -40.39 16.39
N LYS A 83 2.81 -41.00 17.28
CA LYS A 83 3.28 -41.55 18.56
C LYS A 83 4.26 -42.70 18.33
N GLN A 84 3.92 -43.63 17.45
CA GLN A 84 4.79 -44.76 17.12
C GLN A 84 6.13 -44.30 16.57
N ALA A 85 6.16 -43.24 15.74
CA ALA A 85 7.41 -42.66 15.27
C ALA A 85 8.29 -42.11 16.41
N ILE A 86 7.68 -41.61 17.49
CA ILE A 86 8.41 -41.19 18.70
C ILE A 86 8.94 -42.43 19.44
N ASP A 87 8.09 -43.43 19.67
CA ASP A 87 8.44 -44.66 20.38
C ASP A 87 9.56 -45.45 19.66
N ASP A 88 9.54 -45.45 18.33
CA ASP A 88 10.55 -46.08 17.47
C ASP A 88 11.83 -45.24 17.32
N ASN A 89 11.93 -44.10 18.00
CA ASN A 89 13.04 -43.13 17.89
C ASN A 89 13.29 -42.65 16.44
N PHE A 90 12.24 -42.46 15.65
CA PHE A 90 12.32 -41.85 14.32
C PHE A 90 12.51 -40.32 14.43
N THR A 91 13.57 -39.89 15.10
CA THR A 91 13.83 -38.51 15.54
C THR A 91 15.08 -37.88 14.91
N HIS A 92 15.74 -38.60 14.00
CA HIS A 92 16.92 -38.14 13.28
C HIS A 92 16.58 -37.42 11.97
N TYR A 93 17.59 -36.79 11.37
CA TYR A 93 17.46 -36.19 10.04
C TYR A 93 16.96 -37.22 9.01
N THR A 94 16.06 -36.76 8.16
CA THR A 94 15.56 -37.53 7.01
C THR A 94 16.12 -36.93 5.72
N ALA A 95 15.78 -37.51 4.56
CA ALA A 95 16.09 -36.87 3.28
C ALA A 95 15.50 -35.45 3.25
N ASN A 96 16.27 -34.49 2.74
CA ASN A 96 15.90 -33.07 2.77
C ASN A 96 14.54 -32.81 2.11
N ASP A 97 14.25 -33.51 1.03
CA ASP A 97 13.01 -33.45 0.26
C ASP A 97 11.91 -34.41 0.74
N GLY A 98 12.14 -35.12 1.85
CA GLY A 98 11.19 -36.01 2.51
C GLY A 98 11.50 -37.50 2.34
N ILE A 99 10.99 -38.31 3.28
CA ILE A 99 11.22 -39.75 3.29
C ILE A 99 10.67 -40.42 2.01
N PRO A 100 11.40 -41.41 1.43
CA PRO A 100 10.98 -42.07 0.19
C PRO A 100 9.56 -42.64 0.23
N GLU A 101 9.14 -43.17 1.39
CA GLU A 101 7.81 -43.75 1.63
C GLU A 101 6.71 -42.71 1.46
N LEU A 102 6.91 -41.51 2.01
CA LEU A 102 5.94 -40.41 1.93
C LEU A 102 5.87 -39.86 0.51
N LYS A 103 7.00 -39.72 -0.18
CA LYS A 103 7.03 -39.29 -1.58
C LYS A 103 6.31 -40.27 -2.49
N ARG A 104 6.48 -41.58 -2.27
CA ARG A 104 5.71 -42.63 -2.96
C ARG A 104 4.22 -42.50 -2.66
N ALA A 105 3.83 -42.37 -1.39
CA ALA A 105 2.42 -42.19 -1.02
C ALA A 105 1.77 -40.95 -1.66
N ILE A 106 2.51 -39.84 -1.78
CA ILE A 106 2.05 -38.64 -2.49
C ILE A 106 1.83 -38.95 -3.98
N SER A 107 2.81 -39.58 -4.64
CA SER A 107 2.68 -39.95 -6.06
C SER A 107 1.50 -40.89 -6.29
N ASP A 108 1.36 -41.92 -5.45
CA ASP A 108 0.28 -42.90 -5.55
C ASP A 108 -1.08 -42.21 -5.41
N ARG A 109 -1.18 -41.23 -4.51
CA ARG A 109 -2.42 -40.47 -4.30
C ARG A 109 -2.78 -39.55 -5.47
N LEU A 110 -1.80 -38.82 -5.99
CA LEU A 110 -2.00 -37.98 -7.18
C LEU A 110 -2.40 -38.83 -8.40
N LYS A 111 -1.87 -40.05 -8.51
CA LYS A 111 -2.24 -41.00 -9.58
C LYS A 111 -3.65 -41.55 -9.39
N GLU A 112 -3.99 -42.01 -8.19
CA GLU A 112 -5.31 -42.59 -7.88
C GLU A 112 -6.43 -41.57 -8.10
N GLU A 113 -6.21 -40.31 -7.70
CA GLU A 113 -7.27 -39.31 -7.63
C GLU A 113 -7.39 -38.47 -8.89
N HIS A 114 -6.26 -38.17 -9.54
CA HIS A 114 -6.21 -37.24 -10.67
C HIS A 114 -5.57 -37.83 -11.93
N GLY A 115 -5.13 -39.10 -11.89
CA GLY A 115 -4.40 -39.73 -13.00
C GLY A 115 -3.00 -39.14 -13.23
N LEU A 116 -2.42 -38.47 -12.23
CA LEU A 116 -1.15 -37.78 -12.33
C LEU A 116 0.01 -38.63 -11.80
N GLU A 117 0.92 -39.03 -12.69
CA GLU A 117 2.11 -39.79 -12.31
C GLU A 117 3.33 -38.88 -12.10
N TYR A 118 3.95 -38.90 -10.92
CA TYR A 118 5.18 -38.14 -10.65
C TYR A 118 6.27 -39.05 -10.10
N GLY A 119 7.48 -38.94 -10.65
CA GLY A 119 8.63 -39.67 -10.13
C GLY A 119 9.09 -39.10 -8.78
N PRO A 120 9.94 -39.84 -8.04
CA PRO A 120 10.47 -39.35 -6.75
C PRO A 120 11.15 -37.99 -6.86
N GLY A 121 11.94 -37.73 -7.91
CA GLY A 121 12.60 -36.42 -8.11
C GLY A 121 11.67 -35.28 -8.54
N GLU A 122 10.37 -35.53 -8.64
CA GLU A 122 9.34 -34.54 -9.02
C GLU A 122 8.43 -34.19 -7.84
N ILE A 123 8.77 -34.64 -6.63
CA ILE A 123 8.04 -34.38 -5.38
C ILE A 123 9.02 -33.87 -4.32
N ILE A 124 8.60 -32.87 -3.55
CA ILE A 124 9.30 -32.38 -2.35
C ILE A 124 8.32 -32.20 -1.19
N VAL A 125 8.71 -32.65 0.00
CA VAL A 125 7.98 -32.44 1.26
C VAL A 125 8.63 -31.29 2.04
N SER A 126 7.83 -30.37 2.55
CA SER A 126 8.29 -29.18 3.27
C SER A 126 7.52 -28.97 4.58
N SER A 127 7.95 -27.98 5.37
CA SER A 127 7.34 -27.59 6.65
C SER A 127 5.99 -26.84 6.46
N GLY A 128 5.04 -27.50 5.79
CA GLY A 128 3.73 -26.99 5.41
C GLY A 128 3.69 -26.38 4.01
N ALA A 129 2.50 -26.32 3.40
CA ALA A 129 2.30 -25.78 2.04
C ALA A 129 2.79 -24.32 1.89
N LYS A 130 2.69 -23.52 2.95
CA LYS A 130 3.25 -22.15 2.99
C LYS A 130 4.77 -22.13 2.74
N ASN A 131 5.50 -23.13 3.23
CA ASN A 131 6.93 -23.26 3.00
C ASN A 131 7.22 -23.79 1.59
N CYS A 132 6.39 -24.69 1.05
CA CYS A 132 6.46 -25.07 -0.38
C CYS A 132 6.33 -23.84 -1.29
N LEU A 133 5.31 -23.00 -1.08
CA LEU A 133 5.11 -21.77 -1.86
C LEU A 133 6.29 -20.79 -1.72
N TYR A 134 6.87 -20.67 -0.52
CA TYR A 134 8.03 -19.82 -0.30
C TYR A 134 9.27 -20.34 -1.04
N ASN A 135 9.59 -21.64 -0.87
CA ASN A 135 10.72 -22.27 -1.54
C ASN A 135 10.57 -22.19 -3.06
N LEU A 136 9.34 -22.41 -3.58
CA LEU A 136 9.01 -22.24 -4.99
C LEU A 136 9.21 -20.79 -5.46
N SER A 137 8.71 -19.81 -4.70
CA SER A 137 8.85 -18.40 -5.05
C SER A 137 10.33 -18.00 -5.18
N VAL A 138 11.16 -18.43 -4.24
CA VAL A 138 12.61 -18.16 -4.27
C VAL A 138 13.33 -18.93 -5.38
N ALA A 139 12.89 -20.15 -5.69
CA ALA A 139 13.49 -20.99 -6.73
C ALA A 139 13.09 -20.57 -8.16
N LEU A 140 11.88 -20.03 -8.33
CA LEU A 140 11.29 -19.77 -9.64
C LEU A 140 11.54 -18.35 -10.16
N PHE A 141 11.47 -17.35 -9.27
CA PHE A 141 11.43 -15.95 -9.68
C PHE A 141 12.80 -15.26 -9.62
N ASN A 142 13.05 -14.45 -10.65
CA ASN A 142 14.10 -13.44 -10.68
C ASN A 142 13.56 -12.05 -10.31
N LYS A 143 14.48 -11.12 -10.04
CA LYS A 143 14.12 -9.71 -9.78
C LYS A 143 13.42 -9.12 -10.99
N GLY A 144 12.21 -8.57 -10.78
CA GLY A 144 11.44 -7.89 -11.82
C GLY A 144 10.56 -8.80 -12.68
N GLU A 145 10.65 -10.13 -12.54
CA GLU A 145 9.66 -11.04 -13.12
C GLU A 145 8.31 -10.87 -12.42
N GLU A 146 7.23 -11.13 -13.15
CA GLU A 146 5.85 -10.92 -12.71
C GLU A 146 5.15 -12.24 -12.37
N ALA A 147 4.34 -12.22 -11.31
CA ALA A 147 3.44 -13.30 -10.95
C ALA A 147 2.00 -12.78 -10.97
N ILE A 148 1.16 -13.33 -11.84
CA ILE A 148 -0.26 -13.00 -11.92
C ILE A 148 -0.99 -13.66 -10.76
N ILE A 149 -1.79 -12.88 -10.03
CA ILE A 149 -2.55 -13.32 -8.85
C ILE A 149 -3.99 -12.80 -8.95
N PRO A 150 -4.99 -13.67 -9.17
CA PRO A 150 -6.40 -13.28 -9.16
C PRO A 150 -6.83 -12.83 -7.76
N ALA A 151 -7.46 -11.65 -7.64
CA ALA A 151 -8.10 -11.20 -6.42
C ALA A 151 -9.60 -11.55 -6.46
N PRO A 152 -10.21 -12.01 -5.35
CA PRO A 152 -9.63 -12.09 -4.01
C PRO A 152 -8.63 -13.23 -3.83
N TYR A 153 -7.49 -12.97 -3.18
CA TYR A 153 -6.37 -13.91 -3.03
C TYR A 153 -6.03 -14.22 -1.58
N TRP A 154 -5.36 -15.34 -1.32
CA TRP A 154 -4.77 -15.57 0.00
C TRP A 154 -3.60 -14.61 0.28
N VAL A 155 -3.66 -13.94 1.44
CA VAL A 155 -2.81 -12.80 1.85
C VAL A 155 -1.30 -13.01 1.68
N SER A 156 -0.81 -14.26 1.66
CA SER A 156 0.62 -14.55 1.58
C SER A 156 1.17 -14.63 0.16
N TYR A 157 0.34 -14.84 -0.87
CA TYR A 157 0.83 -14.93 -2.26
C TYR A 157 1.61 -13.68 -2.70
N PRO A 158 1.04 -12.46 -2.65
CA PRO A 158 1.78 -11.26 -3.09
C PRO A 158 3.02 -11.00 -2.22
N ALA A 159 2.95 -11.30 -0.92
CA ALA A 159 4.08 -11.13 -0.01
C ALA A 159 5.26 -12.06 -0.34
N GLN A 160 4.99 -13.34 -0.66
CA GLN A 160 6.04 -14.31 -0.99
C GLN A 160 6.68 -14.00 -2.34
N VAL A 161 5.89 -13.58 -3.34
CA VAL A 161 6.39 -13.07 -4.63
C VAL A 161 7.31 -11.86 -4.41
N ALA A 162 6.88 -10.88 -3.60
CA ALA A 162 7.67 -9.69 -3.29
C ALA A 162 8.96 -10.02 -2.51
N LEU A 163 8.93 -10.99 -1.59
CA LEU A 163 10.12 -11.47 -0.87
C LEU A 163 11.15 -12.12 -1.80
N ALA A 164 10.70 -12.77 -2.87
CA ALA A 164 11.53 -13.28 -3.95
C ALA A 164 12.00 -12.18 -4.93
N LYS A 165 11.66 -10.90 -4.67
CA LYS A 165 11.97 -9.72 -5.49
C LYS A 165 11.23 -9.67 -6.85
N ALA A 166 10.23 -10.53 -7.03
CA ALA A 166 9.29 -10.45 -8.15
C ALA A 166 8.16 -9.45 -7.88
N ILE A 167 7.36 -9.18 -8.92
CA ILE A 167 6.27 -8.22 -8.91
C ILE A 167 4.93 -8.98 -8.91
N PRO A 168 4.11 -8.88 -7.86
CA PRO A 168 2.75 -9.42 -7.89
C PRO A 168 1.86 -8.52 -8.77
N VAL A 169 1.30 -9.11 -9.83
CA VAL A 169 0.33 -8.48 -10.74
C VAL A 169 -1.07 -8.95 -10.32
N ILE A 170 -1.80 -8.08 -9.65
CA ILE A 170 -3.13 -8.40 -9.12
C ILE A 170 -4.19 -8.22 -10.20
N VAL A 171 -4.99 -9.25 -10.46
CA VAL A 171 -6.10 -9.24 -11.42
C VAL A 171 -7.43 -9.33 -10.66
N PRO A 172 -8.21 -8.24 -10.54
CA PRO A 172 -9.49 -8.27 -9.85
C PRO A 172 -10.52 -9.13 -10.60
N THR A 173 -11.07 -10.14 -9.94
CA THR A 173 -12.23 -10.91 -10.41
C THR A 173 -13.52 -10.36 -9.78
N LYS A 174 -14.67 -10.89 -10.16
CA LYS A 174 -15.97 -10.30 -9.80
C LYS A 174 -16.89 -11.32 -9.12
N GLU A 175 -17.78 -10.87 -8.24
CA GLU A 175 -18.71 -11.77 -7.56
C GLU A 175 -19.69 -12.44 -8.55
N GLU A 176 -20.06 -11.74 -9.62
CA GLU A 176 -21.05 -12.20 -10.60
C GLU A 176 -20.59 -13.43 -11.40
N ASN A 177 -19.28 -13.60 -11.58
CA ASN A 177 -18.70 -14.81 -12.18
C ASN A 177 -18.18 -15.79 -11.12
N GLY A 178 -18.53 -15.57 -9.85
CA GLY A 178 -18.09 -16.35 -8.71
C GLY A 178 -16.59 -16.27 -8.48
N PHE A 179 -16.00 -15.08 -8.64
CA PHE A 179 -14.58 -14.78 -8.43
C PHE A 179 -13.63 -15.66 -9.25
N ARG A 180 -14.06 -16.06 -10.45
CA ARG A 180 -13.25 -16.84 -11.37
C ARG A 180 -12.47 -15.93 -12.29
N LEU A 181 -11.18 -16.22 -12.46
CA LEU A 181 -10.35 -15.62 -13.50
C LEU A 181 -10.88 -16.09 -14.84
N THR A 182 -11.12 -15.16 -15.75
CA THR A 182 -11.50 -15.50 -17.13
C THR A 182 -10.27 -15.58 -18.05
N PRO A 183 -10.35 -16.32 -19.16
CA PRO A 183 -9.29 -16.35 -20.18
C PRO A 183 -8.89 -14.95 -20.68
N ASP A 184 -9.87 -14.07 -20.93
CA ASP A 184 -9.63 -12.72 -21.42
C ASP A 184 -8.90 -11.84 -20.38
N GLU A 185 -9.25 -11.99 -19.10
CA GLU A 185 -8.57 -11.30 -17.99
C GLU A 185 -7.13 -11.79 -17.83
N LEU A 186 -6.89 -13.10 -17.98
CA LEU A 186 -5.53 -13.65 -17.99
C LEU A 186 -4.73 -13.07 -19.15
N GLN A 187 -5.24 -13.14 -20.39
CA GLN A 187 -4.55 -12.64 -21.58
C GLN A 187 -4.21 -11.16 -21.46
N SER A 188 -5.15 -10.36 -20.93
CA SER A 188 -4.95 -8.91 -20.74
C SER A 188 -3.91 -8.57 -19.68
N ALA A 189 -3.60 -9.50 -18.77
CA ALA A 189 -2.63 -9.32 -17.71
C ALA A 189 -1.21 -9.80 -18.10
N LEU A 190 -1.07 -10.53 -19.20
CA LEU A 190 0.22 -11.03 -19.67
C LEU A 190 1.14 -9.90 -20.13
N THR A 191 2.41 -10.04 -19.79
CA THR A 191 3.51 -9.20 -20.26
C THR A 191 4.72 -10.07 -20.59
N PHE A 192 5.73 -9.50 -21.25
CA PHE A 192 7.00 -10.18 -21.48
C PHE A 192 7.72 -10.59 -20.18
N ASN A 193 7.41 -9.96 -19.04
CA ASN A 193 7.99 -10.29 -17.74
C ASN A 193 7.18 -11.33 -16.96
N THR A 194 6.01 -11.74 -17.46
CA THR A 194 5.16 -12.72 -16.76
C THR A 194 5.87 -14.06 -16.70
N LYS A 195 6.08 -14.54 -15.48
CA LYS A 195 6.76 -15.81 -15.21
C LYS A 195 5.80 -16.91 -14.76
N ALA A 196 4.78 -16.54 -13.99
CA ALA A 196 3.83 -17.51 -13.46
C ALA A 196 2.43 -16.92 -13.20
N LEU A 197 1.43 -17.80 -13.24
CA LEU A 197 0.09 -17.60 -12.70
C LEU A 197 -0.01 -18.36 -11.37
N ILE A 198 -0.48 -17.69 -10.31
CA ILE A 198 -0.86 -18.36 -9.05
C ILE A 198 -2.37 -18.57 -9.06
N LEU A 199 -2.80 -19.83 -8.99
CA LEU A 199 -4.20 -20.21 -8.95
C LEU A 199 -4.48 -21.06 -7.70
N ASN A 200 -5.43 -20.63 -6.87
CA ASN A 200 -5.86 -21.37 -5.69
C ASN A 200 -7.25 -21.95 -5.92
N ASN A 201 -7.36 -23.28 -5.89
CA ASN A 201 -8.58 -24.00 -6.25
C ASN A 201 -8.74 -25.24 -5.35
N PRO A 202 -9.79 -25.33 -4.51
CA PRO A 202 -10.71 -24.27 -4.11
C PRO A 202 -10.04 -23.07 -3.42
N CYS A 203 -10.62 -21.88 -3.58
CA CYS A 203 -10.00 -20.62 -3.21
C CYS A 203 -10.22 -20.21 -1.74
N ASN A 204 -9.17 -19.70 -1.09
CA ASN A 204 -9.24 -18.83 0.08
C ASN A 204 -8.99 -17.38 -0.38
N PRO A 205 -9.96 -16.46 -0.24
CA PRO A 205 -11.04 -16.48 0.76
C PRO A 205 -12.44 -16.86 0.25
N THR A 206 -12.63 -17.10 -1.04
CA THR A 206 -13.97 -17.09 -1.65
C THR A 206 -14.70 -18.44 -1.63
N GLY A 207 -13.98 -19.54 -1.43
CA GLY A 207 -14.47 -20.90 -1.59
C GLY A 207 -14.87 -21.27 -3.02
N THR A 208 -14.46 -20.44 -3.99
CA THR A 208 -14.61 -20.71 -5.43
C THR A 208 -13.89 -21.98 -5.81
N ALA A 209 -14.52 -22.83 -6.62
CA ALA A 209 -13.86 -23.94 -7.29
C ALA A 209 -14.12 -23.89 -8.80
N TYR A 210 -13.13 -24.27 -9.59
CA TYR A 210 -13.20 -24.26 -11.05
C TYR A 210 -13.48 -25.68 -11.57
N THR A 211 -14.41 -25.81 -12.51
CA THR A 211 -14.60 -27.08 -13.22
C THR A 211 -13.46 -27.34 -14.20
N ARG A 212 -13.36 -28.57 -14.71
CA ARG A 212 -12.36 -28.92 -15.73
C ARG A 212 -12.48 -28.01 -16.96
N GLU A 213 -13.71 -27.76 -17.41
CA GLU A 213 -14.03 -26.97 -18.59
C GLU A 213 -13.66 -25.49 -18.39
N GLU A 214 -13.76 -24.98 -17.16
CA GLU A 214 -13.35 -23.62 -16.82
C GLU A 214 -11.83 -23.48 -16.70
N LEU A 215 -11.12 -24.54 -16.24
CA LEU A 215 -9.67 -24.56 -16.12
C LEU A 215 -8.96 -24.71 -17.46
N GLU A 216 -9.52 -25.49 -18.39
CA GLU A 216 -8.90 -25.83 -19.67
C GLU A 216 -8.40 -24.61 -20.46
N PRO A 217 -9.21 -23.57 -20.76
CA PRO A 217 -8.73 -22.42 -21.52
C PRO A 217 -7.66 -21.62 -20.78
N ILE A 218 -7.75 -21.49 -19.45
CA ILE A 218 -6.73 -20.80 -18.63
C ILE A 218 -5.40 -21.56 -18.67
N ALA A 219 -5.47 -22.88 -18.54
CA ALA A 219 -4.31 -23.76 -18.53
C ALA A 219 -3.60 -23.78 -19.88
N GLU A 220 -4.35 -23.84 -20.98
CA GLU A 220 -3.78 -23.84 -22.33
C GLU A 220 -3.13 -22.49 -22.67
N ILE A 221 -3.75 -21.35 -22.30
CA ILE A 221 -3.11 -20.03 -22.44
C ILE A 221 -1.78 -19.97 -21.70
N ALA A 222 -1.75 -20.37 -20.43
CA ALA A 222 -0.51 -20.36 -19.65
C ALA A 222 0.57 -21.28 -20.25
N ALA A 223 0.17 -22.44 -20.77
CA ALA A 223 1.08 -23.38 -21.41
C ALA A 223 1.59 -22.91 -22.78
N ASP A 224 0.75 -22.24 -23.58
CA ASP A 224 1.10 -21.63 -24.87
C ASP A 224 2.10 -20.48 -24.70
N GLU A 225 1.88 -19.64 -23.69
CA GLU A 225 2.76 -18.51 -23.35
C GLU A 225 4.04 -18.94 -22.61
N GLY A 226 4.14 -20.24 -22.27
CA GLY A 226 5.32 -20.82 -21.63
C GLY A 226 5.53 -20.37 -20.19
N ILE A 227 4.50 -19.80 -19.54
CA ILE A 227 4.53 -19.40 -18.14
C ILE A 227 4.18 -20.59 -17.24
N PHE A 228 4.64 -20.56 -15.98
CA PHE A 228 4.32 -21.62 -15.02
C PHE A 228 2.95 -21.39 -14.36
N ILE A 229 2.31 -22.46 -13.91
CA ILE A 229 1.11 -22.39 -13.08
C ILE A 229 1.44 -22.92 -11.69
N ILE A 230 1.36 -22.05 -10.68
CA ILE A 230 1.46 -22.42 -9.27
C ILE A 230 0.05 -22.75 -8.80
N ALA A 231 -0.27 -24.04 -8.74
CA ALA A 231 -1.59 -24.55 -8.41
C ALA A 231 -1.66 -24.88 -6.91
N ASP A 232 -2.21 -23.98 -6.10
CA ASP A 232 -2.49 -24.24 -4.69
C ASP A 232 -3.81 -24.99 -4.57
N GLU A 233 -3.71 -26.30 -4.42
CA GLU A 233 -4.83 -27.25 -4.42
C GLU A 233 -5.12 -27.77 -3.00
N ILE A 234 -4.60 -27.11 -1.95
CA ILE A 234 -4.67 -27.55 -0.54
C ILE A 234 -6.10 -27.84 0.00
N TYR A 235 -7.14 -27.37 -0.68
CA TYR A 235 -8.55 -27.58 -0.33
C TYR A 235 -9.26 -28.61 -1.22
N GLU A 236 -8.56 -29.37 -2.09
CA GLU A 236 -9.18 -30.24 -3.11
C GLU A 236 -10.23 -31.22 -2.52
N LYS A 237 -9.99 -31.69 -1.28
CA LYS A 237 -10.85 -32.66 -0.60
C LYS A 237 -12.07 -32.03 0.05
N LEU A 238 -12.05 -30.72 0.24
CA LEU A 238 -13.07 -29.96 0.94
C LEU A 238 -13.98 -29.32 -0.09
N VAL A 239 -14.70 -30.16 -0.84
CA VAL A 239 -15.65 -29.77 -1.90
C VAL A 239 -17.06 -30.25 -1.57
N TYR A 240 -18.05 -29.51 -2.05
CA TYR A 240 -19.45 -29.66 -1.64
C TYR A 240 -20.38 -29.97 -2.81
N ASP A 241 -21.62 -30.36 -2.49
CA ASP A 241 -22.70 -30.54 -3.48
C ASP A 241 -22.37 -31.55 -4.60
N GLY A 242 -21.47 -32.50 -4.32
CA GLY A 242 -21.00 -33.46 -5.31
C GLY A 242 -20.08 -32.86 -6.39
N PHE A 243 -19.54 -31.66 -6.15
CA PHE A 243 -18.58 -31.02 -7.03
C PHE A 243 -17.38 -31.93 -7.29
N ARG A 244 -17.03 -32.10 -8.56
CA ARG A 244 -15.89 -32.92 -8.98
C ARG A 244 -14.69 -32.02 -9.20
N PHE A 245 -13.75 -32.08 -8.27
CA PHE A 245 -12.49 -31.38 -8.41
C PHE A 245 -11.67 -31.89 -9.60
N ALA A 246 -10.99 -30.98 -10.30
CA ALA A 246 -10.02 -31.30 -11.32
C ALA A 246 -8.71 -30.57 -11.00
N SER A 247 -7.63 -31.32 -10.79
CA SER A 247 -6.29 -30.74 -10.71
C SER A 247 -5.92 -30.12 -12.05
N ILE A 248 -5.38 -28.91 -12.05
CA ILE A 248 -5.06 -28.22 -13.32
C ILE A 248 -3.98 -28.95 -14.11
N ALA A 249 -3.07 -29.66 -13.43
CA ALA A 249 -2.06 -30.48 -14.09
C ALA A 249 -2.66 -31.66 -14.88
N SER A 250 -3.90 -32.07 -14.59
CA SER A 250 -4.60 -33.18 -15.26
C SER A 250 -5.27 -32.80 -16.58
N ILE A 251 -5.22 -31.51 -16.97
CA ILE A 251 -5.84 -31.01 -18.19
C ILE A 251 -5.17 -31.63 -19.43
N SER A 252 -3.85 -31.48 -19.55
CA SER A 252 -3.08 -32.05 -20.66
C SER A 252 -1.62 -32.32 -20.25
N PRO A 253 -0.90 -33.23 -20.94
CA PRO A 253 0.52 -33.46 -20.67
C PRO A 253 1.40 -32.21 -20.80
N LYS A 254 1.02 -31.29 -21.70
CA LYS A 254 1.68 -30.00 -21.90
C LYS A 254 1.49 -29.09 -20.68
N VAL A 255 0.27 -28.99 -20.16
CA VAL A 255 -0.03 -28.24 -18.92
C VAL A 255 0.71 -28.84 -17.73
N LYS A 256 0.75 -30.16 -17.59
CA LYS A 256 1.48 -30.85 -16.51
C LYS A 256 2.96 -30.44 -16.44
N GLN A 257 3.61 -30.19 -17.58
CA GLN A 257 5.01 -29.74 -17.64
C GLN A 257 5.22 -28.30 -17.14
N ARG A 258 4.14 -27.52 -17.01
CA ARG A 258 4.16 -26.13 -16.53
C ARG A 258 3.46 -25.94 -15.19
N ALA A 259 2.72 -26.93 -14.72
CA ALA A 259 2.03 -26.88 -13.43
C ALA A 259 2.94 -27.38 -12.28
N ILE A 260 2.98 -26.61 -11.20
CA ILE A 260 3.53 -27.00 -9.91
C ILE A 260 2.36 -27.06 -8.92
N ILE A 261 1.98 -28.27 -8.53
CA ILE A 261 0.94 -28.52 -7.54
C ILE A 261 1.53 -28.24 -6.16
N ILE A 262 0.79 -27.49 -5.35
CA ILE A 262 1.06 -27.24 -3.95
C ILE A 262 -0.10 -27.83 -3.15
N HIS A 263 0.22 -28.74 -2.24
CA HIS A 263 -0.77 -29.45 -1.45
C HIS A 263 -0.23 -29.79 -0.06
N GLY A 264 -0.99 -30.51 0.75
CA GLY A 264 -0.57 -30.95 2.08
C GLY A 264 -1.67 -31.59 2.89
N VAL A 265 -1.35 -31.93 4.14
CA VAL A 265 -2.28 -32.63 5.05
C VAL A 265 -2.99 -31.70 6.02
N SER A 266 -2.70 -30.40 5.97
CA SER A 266 -3.16 -29.43 6.97
C SER A 266 -4.69 -29.28 7.04
N LYS A 267 -5.38 -29.37 5.89
CA LYS A 267 -6.81 -29.05 5.80
C LYS A 267 -7.67 -30.31 5.77
N SER A 268 -7.36 -31.22 4.85
CA SER A 268 -8.12 -32.46 4.66
C SER A 268 -8.05 -33.41 5.86
N TYR A 269 -7.01 -33.34 6.69
CA TYR A 269 -6.81 -34.25 7.82
C TYR A 269 -6.74 -33.54 9.18
N ALA A 270 -7.12 -32.26 9.26
CA ALA A 270 -7.01 -31.45 10.48
C ALA A 270 -5.61 -31.51 11.13
N MET A 271 -4.55 -31.35 10.30
CA MET A 271 -3.15 -31.44 10.72
C MET A 271 -2.41 -30.09 10.66
N THR A 272 -3.08 -28.97 10.93
CA THR A 272 -2.49 -27.62 10.80
C THR A 272 -1.21 -27.45 11.63
N GLY A 273 -1.18 -27.96 12.87
CA GLY A 273 -0.04 -27.90 13.77
C GLY A 273 1.14 -28.83 13.44
N TRP A 274 0.93 -29.87 12.62
CA TRP A 274 1.98 -30.84 12.27
C TRP A 274 2.97 -30.31 11.23
N ARG A 275 2.57 -29.28 10.49
CA ARG A 275 3.39 -28.56 9.51
C ARG A 275 3.94 -29.45 8.39
N ILE A 276 3.08 -30.20 7.70
CA ILE A 276 3.46 -30.94 6.48
C ILE A 276 2.69 -30.43 5.26
N GLY A 277 3.43 -30.13 4.21
CA GLY A 277 2.95 -29.85 2.87
C GLY A 277 3.92 -30.41 1.84
N TYR A 278 3.50 -30.48 0.59
CA TYR A 278 4.33 -30.98 -0.50
C TYR A 278 4.07 -30.21 -1.79
N ALA A 279 5.06 -30.25 -2.67
CA ALA A 279 4.92 -29.80 -4.05
C ALA A 279 5.20 -30.95 -5.02
N ALA A 280 4.48 -30.99 -6.14
CA ALA A 280 4.72 -31.90 -7.25
C ALA A 280 4.79 -31.12 -8.56
N GLY A 281 5.82 -31.36 -9.38
CA GLY A 281 6.04 -30.58 -10.59
C GLY A 281 7.33 -30.94 -11.32
N PRO A 282 7.76 -30.12 -12.30
CA PRO A 282 8.94 -30.42 -13.10
C PRO A 282 10.18 -30.63 -12.24
N ARG A 283 10.92 -31.73 -12.50
CA ARG A 283 12.11 -32.13 -11.73
C ARG A 283 13.10 -31.00 -11.49
N GLU A 284 13.33 -30.15 -12.49
CA GLU A 284 14.29 -29.04 -12.38
C GLU A 284 13.86 -28.00 -11.34
N ILE A 285 12.56 -27.68 -11.28
CA ILE A 285 12.00 -26.75 -10.30
C ILE A 285 12.02 -27.38 -8.91
N ILE A 286 11.64 -28.65 -8.79
CA ILE A 286 11.65 -29.38 -7.52
C ILE A 286 13.08 -29.49 -6.96
N ALA A 287 14.07 -29.78 -7.81
CA ALA A 287 15.47 -29.79 -7.41
C ALA A 287 15.99 -28.40 -6.99
N ALA A 288 15.49 -27.32 -7.59
CA ALA A 288 15.81 -25.96 -7.15
C ALA A 288 15.16 -25.64 -5.79
N MET A 289 13.92 -26.06 -5.56
CA MET A 289 13.26 -25.96 -4.26
C MET A 289 14.00 -26.73 -3.17
N ASP A 290 14.49 -27.93 -3.48
CA ASP A 290 15.29 -28.77 -2.58
C ASP A 290 16.57 -28.03 -2.12
N LYS A 291 17.29 -27.39 -3.05
CA LYS A 291 18.46 -26.54 -2.74
C LYS A 291 18.12 -25.33 -1.87
N VAL A 292 16.96 -24.70 -2.07
CA VAL A 292 16.51 -23.61 -1.19
C VAL A 292 16.19 -24.15 0.20
N GLN A 293 15.50 -25.29 0.28
CA GLN A 293 15.08 -25.92 1.52
C GLN A 293 16.27 -26.38 2.38
N SER A 294 17.34 -26.90 1.77
CA SER A 294 18.54 -27.36 2.47
C SER A 294 19.25 -26.24 3.25
N HIS A 295 19.06 -24.98 2.85
CA HIS A 295 19.63 -23.80 3.51
C HIS A 295 18.61 -23.01 4.35
N ASN A 296 17.35 -23.45 4.38
CA ASN A 296 16.27 -22.78 5.11
C ASN A 296 15.86 -23.59 6.34
N THR A 297 15.44 -24.84 6.15
CA THR A 297 14.87 -25.67 7.22
C THR A 297 15.54 -27.02 7.37
N SER A 298 16.34 -27.47 6.38
CA SER A 298 16.60 -28.91 6.17
C SER A 298 15.27 -29.66 5.92
N ASN A 299 15.17 -30.94 6.28
CA ASN A 299 13.95 -31.73 6.14
C ASN A 299 12.81 -31.27 7.07
N ALA A 300 11.57 -31.52 6.67
CA ALA A 300 10.42 -31.38 7.55
C ALA A 300 10.49 -32.39 8.72
N SER A 301 9.79 -32.11 9.83
CA SER A 301 9.78 -32.96 11.03
C SER A 301 9.57 -34.44 10.70
N SER A 302 10.50 -35.30 11.14
CA SER A 302 10.48 -36.74 10.88
C SER A 302 9.20 -37.41 11.43
N ILE A 303 8.78 -37.00 12.63
CA ILE A 303 7.55 -37.47 13.28
C ILE A 303 6.32 -37.07 12.45
N SER A 304 6.27 -35.82 12.00
CA SER A 304 5.16 -35.33 11.19
C SER A 304 5.10 -36.00 9.81
N GLN A 305 6.25 -36.36 9.23
CA GLN A 305 6.30 -37.12 7.97
C GLN A 305 5.70 -38.52 8.13
N MET A 306 5.97 -39.21 9.23
CA MET A 306 5.36 -40.53 9.51
C MET A 306 3.84 -40.42 9.74
N ALA A 307 3.38 -39.38 10.45
CA ALA A 307 1.95 -39.12 10.58
C ALA A 307 1.29 -38.80 9.22
N ALA A 308 1.94 -37.99 8.38
CA ALA A 308 1.43 -37.67 7.04
C ALA A 308 1.43 -38.88 6.10
N LEU A 309 2.37 -39.82 6.27
CA LEU A 309 2.38 -41.09 5.53
C LEU A 309 1.12 -41.90 5.83
N GLU A 310 0.75 -42.01 7.11
CA GLU A 310 -0.50 -42.66 7.52
C GLU A 310 -1.73 -41.88 7.05
N ALA A 311 -1.69 -40.55 7.04
CA ALA A 311 -2.78 -39.75 6.50
C ALA A 311 -3.10 -40.08 5.04
N LEU A 312 -2.06 -40.23 4.20
CA LEU A 312 -2.23 -40.51 2.78
C LEU A 312 -2.56 -41.97 2.47
N LYS A 313 -1.98 -42.92 3.21
CA LYS A 313 -2.16 -44.37 2.98
C LYS A 313 -3.34 -44.99 3.73
N GLY A 314 -3.68 -44.43 4.88
CA GLY A 314 -4.70 -44.94 5.78
C GLY A 314 -6.12 -44.70 5.28
N PRO A 315 -7.12 -45.06 6.10
CA PRO A 315 -8.52 -44.84 5.79
C PRO A 315 -8.85 -43.36 5.54
N GLN A 316 -9.71 -43.09 4.56
CA GLN A 316 -10.09 -41.72 4.14
C GLN A 316 -11.48 -41.29 4.64
N MET A 317 -12.16 -42.15 5.41
CA MET A 317 -13.56 -41.95 5.84
C MET A 317 -13.76 -40.68 6.69
N ASP A 318 -12.79 -40.33 7.54
CA ASP A 318 -12.87 -39.14 8.39
C ASP A 318 -12.98 -37.84 7.58
N ILE A 319 -12.38 -37.81 6.38
CA ILE A 319 -12.48 -36.67 5.47
C ILE A 319 -13.93 -36.48 5.03
N SER A 320 -14.61 -37.56 4.63
CA SER A 320 -16.01 -37.51 4.19
C SER A 320 -16.94 -37.02 5.31
N MET A 321 -16.68 -37.42 6.56
CA MET A 321 -17.43 -36.92 7.72
C MET A 321 -17.21 -35.43 7.95
N MET A 322 -15.96 -34.96 7.88
CA MET A 322 -15.63 -33.53 7.98
C MET A 322 -16.28 -32.71 6.87
N VAL A 323 -16.24 -33.18 5.63
CA VAL A 323 -16.84 -32.51 4.46
C VAL A 323 -18.36 -32.38 4.64
N SER A 324 -19.04 -33.45 5.06
CA SER A 324 -20.48 -33.42 5.31
C SER A 324 -20.84 -32.38 6.36
N GLU A 325 -20.05 -32.29 7.43
CA GLU A 325 -20.27 -31.34 8.51
C GLU A 325 -19.99 -29.89 8.08
N PHE A 326 -18.89 -29.64 7.35
CA PHE A 326 -18.64 -28.32 6.78
C PHE A 326 -19.72 -27.88 5.79
N GLN A 327 -20.28 -28.80 5.00
CA GLN A 327 -21.39 -28.47 4.09
C GLN A 327 -22.63 -28.03 4.86
N LYS A 328 -22.98 -28.70 5.98
CA LYS A 328 -24.09 -28.26 6.86
C LYS A 328 -23.86 -26.85 7.40
N ARG A 329 -22.66 -26.59 7.93
CA ARG A 329 -22.27 -25.28 8.48
C ARG A 329 -22.31 -24.18 7.44
N ARG A 330 -21.77 -24.43 6.24
CA ARG A 330 -21.84 -23.55 5.08
C ARG A 330 -23.28 -23.20 4.74
N ASN A 331 -24.15 -24.20 4.59
CA ASN A 331 -25.56 -24.02 4.22
C ASN A 331 -26.30 -23.16 5.25
N PHE A 332 -26.08 -23.42 6.54
CA PHE A 332 -26.66 -22.64 7.61
C PHE A 332 -26.20 -21.18 7.58
N MET A 333 -24.89 -20.93 7.46
CA MET A 333 -24.38 -19.57 7.42
C MET A 333 -24.83 -18.81 6.17
N LEU A 334 -24.91 -19.46 5.01
CA LEU A 334 -25.47 -18.87 3.78
C LEU A 334 -26.94 -18.48 3.98
N GLN A 335 -27.75 -19.34 4.60
CA GLN A 335 -29.14 -19.04 4.92
C GLN A 335 -29.24 -17.81 5.84
N LYS A 336 -28.42 -17.74 6.89
CA LYS A 336 -28.40 -16.61 7.81
C LYS A 336 -27.93 -15.32 7.14
N LEU A 337 -26.86 -15.36 6.34
CA LEU A 337 -26.39 -14.20 5.58
C LEU A 337 -27.44 -13.71 4.59
N GLY A 338 -28.13 -14.61 3.89
CA GLY A 338 -29.21 -14.27 2.97
C GLY A 338 -30.42 -13.60 3.63
N SER A 339 -30.55 -13.70 4.96
CA SER A 339 -31.58 -12.97 5.73
C SER A 339 -31.18 -11.54 6.10
N ILE A 340 -29.91 -11.16 5.91
CA ILE A 340 -29.40 -9.82 6.22
C ILE A 340 -29.61 -8.91 4.99
N PRO A 341 -30.41 -7.82 5.09
CA PRO A 341 -30.76 -7.00 3.93
C PRO A 341 -29.55 -6.35 3.25
N GLY A 342 -29.40 -6.58 1.94
CA GLY A 342 -28.33 -5.98 1.13
C GLY A 342 -26.99 -6.70 1.19
N VAL A 343 -26.92 -7.86 1.87
CA VAL A 343 -25.77 -8.76 1.79
C VAL A 343 -25.98 -9.74 0.65
N SER A 344 -24.99 -9.87 -0.24
CA SER A 344 -24.86 -11.00 -1.17
C SER A 344 -23.70 -11.88 -0.75
N CYS A 345 -23.76 -13.17 -1.09
CA CYS A 345 -22.65 -14.08 -0.92
C CYS A 345 -22.76 -15.16 -1.97
N MET A 346 -21.74 -15.29 -2.82
CA MET A 346 -21.60 -16.43 -3.71
C MET A 346 -21.56 -17.73 -2.88
N GLU A 347 -22.26 -18.77 -3.35
CA GLU A 347 -22.27 -20.08 -2.70
C GLU A 347 -20.96 -20.83 -3.00
N PRO A 348 -20.06 -21.00 -2.03
CA PRO A 348 -18.77 -21.64 -2.29
C PRO A 348 -18.93 -23.13 -2.53
N LYS A 349 -18.13 -23.64 -3.48
CA LYS A 349 -18.10 -25.06 -3.84
C LYS A 349 -16.97 -25.82 -3.15
N GLY A 350 -16.09 -25.13 -2.43
CA GLY A 350 -15.12 -25.77 -1.56
C GLY A 350 -14.47 -24.84 -0.52
N ALA A 351 -13.37 -25.31 0.07
CA ALA A 351 -12.72 -24.71 1.25
C ALA A 351 -13.68 -24.58 2.44
N PHE A 352 -13.41 -23.74 3.45
CA PHE A 352 -14.34 -23.52 4.57
C PHE A 352 -14.58 -22.03 4.87
N TYR A 353 -14.71 -21.24 3.81
CA TYR A 353 -14.87 -19.78 3.90
C TYR A 353 -16.12 -19.30 3.18
N LEU A 354 -16.80 -18.31 3.77
CA LEU A 354 -17.75 -17.44 3.08
C LEU A 354 -17.11 -16.08 2.88
N PHE A 355 -17.45 -15.42 1.76
CA PHE A 355 -16.94 -14.11 1.41
C PHE A 355 -18.08 -13.16 1.01
N PRO A 356 -18.96 -12.81 1.97
CA PRO A 356 -20.11 -11.95 1.68
C PRO A 356 -19.70 -10.52 1.31
N ASN A 357 -20.45 -9.95 0.37
CA ASN A 357 -20.42 -8.55 0.00
C ASN A 357 -21.13 -7.72 1.06
N MET A 358 -20.42 -6.74 1.61
CA MET A 358 -20.91 -5.89 2.68
C MET A 358 -20.98 -4.42 2.29
N SER A 359 -20.72 -4.09 1.02
CA SER A 359 -20.66 -2.71 0.51
C SER A 359 -21.94 -1.91 0.78
N ALA A 360 -23.10 -2.56 0.85
CA ALA A 360 -24.39 -1.96 1.22
C ALA A 360 -24.41 -1.31 2.62
N TYR A 361 -23.40 -1.56 3.45
CA TYR A 361 -23.26 -1.04 4.81
C TYR A 361 -22.19 0.06 4.95
N TYR A 362 -21.44 0.41 3.90
CA TYR A 362 -20.32 1.37 3.96
C TYR A 362 -20.73 2.86 4.00
N GLU A 363 -22.03 3.12 4.11
CA GLU A 363 -22.58 4.46 4.39
C GLU A 363 -23.45 4.46 5.66
N LYS A 364 -23.34 3.42 6.48
CA LYS A 364 -24.08 3.29 7.73
C LYS A 364 -23.22 3.67 8.93
N GLU A 365 -23.88 3.94 10.05
CA GLU A 365 -23.19 4.25 11.30
C GLU A 365 -23.83 3.52 12.50
N TYR A 366 -23.05 3.40 13.56
CA TYR A 366 -23.51 2.97 14.88
C TYR A 366 -22.85 3.83 15.95
N GLU A 367 -23.64 4.55 16.76
CA GLU A 367 -23.14 5.41 17.85
C GLU A 367 -22.02 6.39 17.38
N GLY A 368 -22.16 6.95 16.17
CA GLY A 368 -21.18 7.87 15.57
C GLY A 368 -19.96 7.20 14.91
N MET A 369 -19.84 5.87 14.99
CA MET A 369 -18.86 5.10 14.24
C MET A 369 -19.37 4.87 12.81
N GLN A 370 -18.78 5.57 11.84
CA GLN A 370 -19.06 5.33 10.42
C GLN A 370 -18.37 4.06 9.93
N ILE A 371 -19.14 3.21 9.27
CA ILE A 371 -18.62 2.06 8.54
C ILE A 371 -18.26 2.56 7.15
N ARG A 372 -16.97 2.56 6.77
CA ARG A 372 -16.52 3.13 5.48
C ARG A 372 -15.93 2.10 4.51
N ASN A 373 -15.56 0.94 5.03
CA ASN A 373 -14.85 -0.12 4.32
C ASN A 373 -14.89 -1.43 5.14
N SER A 374 -14.31 -2.50 4.59
CA SER A 374 -14.31 -3.82 5.23
C SER A 374 -13.64 -3.83 6.60
N TYR A 375 -12.57 -3.05 6.79
CA TYR A 375 -11.90 -2.91 8.08
C TYR A 375 -12.81 -2.26 9.12
N GLY A 376 -13.46 -1.15 8.78
CA GLY A 376 -14.41 -0.47 9.66
C GLY A 376 -15.55 -1.40 10.10
N LEU A 377 -16.06 -2.20 9.16
CA LEU A 377 -17.09 -3.19 9.45
C LEU A 377 -16.58 -4.32 10.35
N ALA A 378 -15.42 -4.90 10.05
CA ALA A 378 -14.83 -5.96 10.85
C ALA A 378 -14.52 -5.49 12.28
N TYR A 379 -14.07 -4.24 12.45
CA TYR A 379 -13.88 -3.63 13.75
C TYR A 379 -15.21 -3.39 14.49
N PHE A 380 -16.26 -2.98 13.78
CA PHE A 380 -17.61 -2.84 14.33
C PHE A 380 -18.15 -4.18 14.83
N LEU A 381 -18.05 -5.25 14.04
CA LEU A 381 -18.48 -6.60 14.44
C LEU A 381 -17.69 -7.11 15.64
N LEU A 382 -16.37 -6.85 15.70
CA LEU A 382 -15.58 -7.22 16.87
C LEU A 382 -16.02 -6.45 18.12
N LYS A 383 -16.23 -5.14 18.03
CA LYS A 383 -16.56 -4.29 19.18
C LYS A 383 -18.00 -4.53 19.67
N THR A 384 -18.95 -4.62 18.75
CA THR A 384 -20.39 -4.61 19.05
C THR A 384 -20.95 -6.04 19.12
N ALA A 385 -20.60 -6.90 18.16
CA ALA A 385 -21.06 -8.28 18.12
C ALA A 385 -20.13 -9.24 18.88
N ARG A 386 -18.92 -8.81 19.25
CA ARG A 386 -17.87 -9.69 19.81
C ARG A 386 -17.58 -10.86 18.87
N VAL A 387 -17.59 -10.60 17.55
CA VAL A 387 -17.24 -11.59 16.53
C VAL A 387 -16.05 -11.08 15.73
N ALA A 388 -14.96 -11.83 15.73
CA ALA A 388 -13.77 -11.53 14.94
C ALA A 388 -13.90 -12.11 13.53
N VAL A 389 -13.68 -11.27 12.52
CA VAL A 389 -13.74 -11.62 11.08
C VAL A 389 -12.52 -11.01 10.37
N VAL A 390 -12.24 -11.39 9.13
CA VAL A 390 -11.13 -10.78 8.37
C VAL A 390 -11.66 -9.79 7.33
N PRO A 391 -11.15 -8.56 7.27
CA PRO A 391 -11.57 -7.58 6.27
C PRO A 391 -11.11 -8.02 4.87
N GLY A 392 -11.93 -7.71 3.87
CA GLY A 392 -11.71 -8.04 2.46
C GLY A 392 -10.51 -7.32 1.84
N ASP A 393 -10.12 -6.15 2.37
CA ASP A 393 -8.94 -5.39 1.93
C ASP A 393 -7.66 -6.23 1.97
N ALA A 394 -7.52 -7.09 2.99
CA ALA A 394 -6.39 -8.00 3.16
C ALA A 394 -6.24 -9.00 2.01
N PHE A 395 -7.34 -9.29 1.30
CA PHE A 395 -7.40 -10.21 0.17
C PHE A 395 -7.50 -9.49 -1.19
N GLY A 396 -7.40 -8.15 -1.20
CA GLY A 396 -7.51 -7.33 -2.41
C GLY A 396 -8.95 -7.02 -2.85
N ALA A 397 -9.95 -7.16 -1.98
CA ALA A 397 -11.37 -6.93 -2.30
C ALA A 397 -12.11 -6.27 -1.11
N ASP A 398 -12.01 -4.95 -0.99
CA ASP A 398 -12.45 -4.17 0.18
C ASP A 398 -13.98 -4.11 0.36
N ASP A 399 -14.77 -4.57 -0.61
CA ASP A 399 -16.24 -4.64 -0.51
C ASP A 399 -16.75 -5.85 0.29
N PHE A 400 -15.85 -6.73 0.75
CA PHE A 400 -16.18 -8.03 1.33
C PHE A 400 -15.58 -8.21 2.73
N ILE A 401 -16.03 -9.24 3.43
CA ILE A 401 -15.35 -9.78 4.62
C ILE A 401 -15.23 -11.30 4.49
N ARG A 402 -14.23 -11.91 5.12
CA ARG A 402 -14.11 -13.37 5.19
C ARG A 402 -14.61 -13.91 6.52
N LEU A 403 -15.48 -14.91 6.44
CA LEU A 403 -15.99 -15.69 7.56
C LEU A 403 -15.53 -17.15 7.40
N SER A 404 -14.83 -17.69 8.39
CA SER A 404 -14.52 -19.12 8.47
C SER A 404 -15.67 -19.86 9.14
N TYR A 405 -16.10 -20.98 8.57
CA TYR A 405 -17.06 -21.91 9.19
C TYR A 405 -16.38 -23.19 9.72
N ALA A 406 -15.08 -23.09 9.99
CA ALA A 406 -14.33 -24.11 10.71
C ALA A 406 -14.43 -23.91 12.23
N SER A 407 -15.65 -23.98 12.73
CA SER A 407 -16.01 -23.85 14.15
C SER A 407 -17.22 -24.75 14.43
N SER A 408 -17.48 -25.03 15.70
CA SER A 408 -18.66 -25.80 16.12
C SER A 408 -19.94 -25.13 15.64
N MET A 409 -20.96 -25.94 15.31
CA MET A 409 -22.26 -25.44 14.84
C MET A 409 -22.88 -24.45 15.85
N GLU A 410 -22.76 -24.74 17.15
CA GLU A 410 -23.30 -23.91 18.23
C GLU A 410 -22.67 -22.50 18.23
N ARG A 411 -21.35 -22.40 18.08
CA ARG A 411 -20.64 -21.10 17.98
C ARG A 411 -20.96 -20.38 16.67
N ILE A 412 -21.21 -21.11 15.60
CA ILE A 412 -21.63 -20.53 14.31
C ILE A 412 -23.04 -19.95 14.44
N GLU A 413 -23.99 -20.69 15.01
CA GLU A 413 -25.36 -20.22 15.30
C GLU A 413 -25.32 -18.93 16.11
N GLU A 414 -24.58 -18.95 17.22
CA GLU A 414 -24.41 -17.79 18.09
C GLU A 414 -23.76 -16.60 17.36
N ALA A 415 -22.70 -16.83 16.57
CA ALA A 415 -22.04 -15.76 15.82
C ALA A 415 -22.97 -15.12 14.79
N MET A 416 -23.73 -15.94 14.06
CA MET A 416 -24.66 -15.44 13.04
C MET A 416 -25.80 -14.66 13.66
N ASP A 417 -26.30 -15.06 14.83
CA ASP A 417 -27.32 -14.31 15.57
C ASP A 417 -26.76 -12.97 16.08
N ARG A 418 -25.55 -12.96 16.65
CA ARG A 418 -24.86 -11.72 17.09
C ARG A 418 -24.57 -10.78 15.92
N ILE A 419 -24.14 -11.31 14.77
CA ILE A 419 -23.93 -10.53 13.54
C ILE A 419 -25.26 -9.95 13.07
N GLY A 420 -26.31 -10.76 12.93
CA GLY A 420 -27.64 -10.30 12.50
C GLY A 420 -28.16 -9.16 13.39
N GLU A 421 -28.06 -9.33 14.71
CA GLU A 421 -28.46 -8.30 15.68
C GLU A 421 -27.62 -7.03 15.53
N ALA A 422 -26.29 -7.13 15.47
CA ALA A 422 -25.42 -5.96 15.31
C ALA A 422 -25.68 -5.23 13.98
N MET A 423 -25.85 -5.95 12.88
CA MET A 423 -26.14 -5.39 11.57
C MET A 423 -27.51 -4.69 11.53
N SER A 424 -28.48 -5.14 12.33
CA SER A 424 -29.80 -4.49 12.49
C SER A 424 -29.71 -3.13 13.20
N LYS A 425 -28.67 -2.91 14.02
CA LYS A 425 -28.43 -1.65 14.74
C LYS A 425 -27.75 -0.59 13.87
N LEU A 426 -27.26 -0.96 12.68
CA LEU A 426 -26.68 -0.02 11.74
C LEU A 426 -27.78 0.81 11.11
N GLU A 427 -27.83 2.08 11.49
CA GLU A 427 -28.74 3.04 10.91
C GLU A 427 -28.12 3.57 9.60
N VAL A 428 -28.96 3.95 8.63
CA VAL A 428 -28.51 4.85 7.57
C VAL A 428 -27.86 6.00 8.30
N ALA A 429 -26.55 6.22 8.08
CA ALA A 429 -25.84 7.29 8.76
C ALA A 429 -26.73 8.49 8.61
N LYS A 430 -27.18 9.07 9.75
CA LYS A 430 -28.17 10.14 9.67
C LYS A 430 -27.59 11.05 8.60
N LYS A 431 -28.38 11.37 7.57
CA LYS A 431 -28.16 12.66 6.92
C LYS A 431 -28.47 13.62 8.04
N ILE A 432 -27.52 13.76 8.97
CA ILE A 432 -27.29 14.96 9.73
C ILE A 432 -27.47 15.98 8.62
N ALA A 433 -28.51 16.80 8.72
CA ALA A 433 -28.68 17.96 7.86
C ALA A 433 -27.27 18.49 7.72
N ARG A 434 -26.68 18.26 6.52
CA ARG A 434 -25.23 18.06 6.31
C ARG A 434 -24.56 18.85 7.39
N VAL A 435 -23.92 18.24 8.43
CA VAL A 435 -23.15 19.06 9.39
C VAL A 435 -22.39 19.95 8.46
N GLN A 436 -22.75 21.23 8.52
CA GLN A 436 -22.25 22.24 7.63
C GLN A 436 -20.77 21.94 7.64
N LEU A 437 -20.18 21.51 6.51
CA LEU A 437 -18.74 21.18 6.47
C LEU A 437 -18.10 22.23 7.35
N ASN A 438 -17.47 21.84 8.47
CA ASN A 438 -17.10 22.75 9.58
C ASN A 438 -15.99 23.69 9.08
N ASN A 439 -16.36 24.48 8.09
CA ASN A 439 -15.56 25.27 7.22
C ASN A 439 -15.32 26.51 8.04
N THR A 440 -14.19 26.46 8.71
CA THR A 440 -13.87 27.37 9.80
C THR A 440 -13.07 28.53 9.22
N VAL A 441 -13.30 29.73 9.74
CA VAL A 441 -12.35 30.82 9.59
C VAL A 441 -11.24 30.59 10.61
N THR A 442 -10.02 30.29 10.17
CA THR A 442 -8.91 30.17 11.11
C THR A 442 -8.50 31.57 11.57
N LYS A 443 -8.17 31.73 12.87
CA LYS A 443 -7.72 33.02 13.41
C LYS A 443 -6.38 33.43 12.78
N VAL A 444 -5.47 32.46 12.67
CA VAL A 444 -4.21 32.59 11.95
C VAL A 444 -4.41 32.05 10.54
N LYS A 445 -4.23 32.93 9.56
CA LYS A 445 -4.60 32.73 8.14
C LYS A 445 -3.39 32.53 7.22
N ALA A 446 -2.19 32.78 7.74
CA ALA A 446 -0.93 32.71 7.05
C ALA A 446 -0.01 31.68 7.71
N TYR A 447 1.08 31.35 7.02
CA TYR A 447 2.16 30.55 7.59
C TYR A 447 2.75 31.28 8.80
N ALA A 448 2.88 30.56 9.91
CA ALA A 448 3.66 31.03 11.04
C ALA A 448 5.15 30.78 10.75
N GLU A 449 6.02 31.59 11.34
CA GLU A 449 7.47 31.36 11.22
C GLU A 449 7.82 29.95 11.72
N THR A 450 8.61 29.22 10.95
CA THR A 450 9.01 27.84 11.25
C THR A 450 10.48 27.80 11.63
N GLU A 451 10.79 27.40 12.87
CA GLU A 451 12.15 27.25 13.39
C GLU A 451 12.62 25.78 13.29
N PRO A 452 13.63 25.47 12.46
CA PRO A 452 14.12 24.10 12.28
C PRO A 452 15.35 23.73 13.13
N GLU A 453 15.97 24.69 13.84
CA GLU A 453 17.21 24.52 14.60
C GLU A 453 16.99 24.45 16.12
N LEU A 454 15.92 23.79 16.56
CA LEU A 454 15.72 23.55 17.99
C LEU A 454 16.69 22.51 18.51
N SER A 455 17.37 22.79 19.62
CA SER A 455 18.10 21.76 20.36
C SER A 455 17.11 20.72 20.92
N LEU A 456 17.57 19.48 21.14
CA LEU A 456 16.72 18.43 21.74
C LEU A 456 16.12 18.85 23.09
N ALA A 457 16.87 19.60 23.90
CA ALA A 457 16.40 20.11 25.19
C ALA A 457 15.23 21.09 25.04
N LEU A 458 15.34 22.07 24.12
CA LEU A 458 14.28 23.03 23.85
C LEU A 458 13.06 22.35 23.23
N ARG A 459 13.26 21.37 22.35
CA ARG A 459 12.18 20.55 21.78
C ARG A 459 11.44 19.78 22.86
N ASN A 460 12.15 19.10 23.77
CA ASN A 460 11.53 18.35 24.87
C ASN A 460 10.71 19.26 25.79
N ALA A 461 11.26 20.43 26.14
CA ALA A 461 10.53 21.42 26.95
C ALA A 461 9.27 21.93 26.25
N LEU A 462 9.35 22.20 24.94
CA LEU A 462 8.21 22.64 24.15
C LEU A 462 7.12 21.56 24.01
N VAL A 463 7.51 20.30 23.79
CA VAL A 463 6.56 19.17 23.74
C VAL A 463 5.86 19.01 25.09
N ALA A 464 6.60 19.04 26.19
CA ALA A 464 6.02 18.94 27.53
C ALA A 464 5.02 20.07 27.81
N GLU A 465 5.37 21.31 27.47
CA GLU A 465 4.45 22.46 27.59
C GLU A 465 3.20 22.27 26.72
N VAL A 466 3.35 21.79 25.49
CA VAL A 466 2.23 21.54 24.58
C VAL A 466 1.30 20.45 25.12
N GLU A 467 1.86 19.34 25.60
CA GLU A 467 1.08 18.21 26.14
C GLU A 467 0.29 18.60 27.39
N THR A 468 0.79 19.52 28.24
CA THR A 468 0.00 20.03 29.38
C THR A 468 -1.26 20.81 28.97
N HIS A 469 -1.33 21.30 27.72
CA HIS A 469 -2.49 21.99 27.15
C HIS A 469 -3.37 21.08 26.29
N MET A 470 -3.08 19.78 26.24
CA MET A 470 -3.86 18.75 25.56
C MET A 470 -4.67 17.94 26.59
N GLY A 471 -5.77 18.53 27.08
CA GLY A 471 -6.66 17.84 28.02
C GLY A 471 -7.38 16.64 27.39
N HIS A 472 -7.75 15.65 28.22
CA HIS A 472 -8.40 14.40 27.79
C HIS A 472 -9.61 14.62 26.87
N ASP A 473 -10.45 15.62 27.16
CA ASP A 473 -11.69 15.89 26.41
C ASP A 473 -11.46 16.58 25.06
N ASN A 474 -10.26 17.07 24.79
CA ASN A 474 -9.89 17.72 23.54
C ASN A 474 -8.56 17.19 23.02
N TYR A 475 -8.28 15.89 23.17
CA TYR A 475 -7.09 15.25 22.60
C TYR A 475 -7.47 14.39 21.41
N TYR A 476 -6.86 14.66 20.25
CA TYR A 476 -7.02 13.89 19.03
C TYR A 476 -5.67 13.31 18.62
N GLU A 477 -5.65 12.01 18.37
CA GLU A 477 -4.48 11.30 17.87
C GLU A 477 -4.83 10.54 16.58
N TRP A 478 -4.03 10.72 15.54
CA TRP A 478 -4.24 10.03 14.27
C TRP A 478 -2.93 9.73 13.53
N ASN A 479 -2.76 8.47 13.15
CA ASN A 479 -1.62 8.01 12.38
C ASN A 479 -1.94 8.04 10.88
N ALA A 480 -1.11 8.75 10.12
CA ALA A 480 -1.21 8.85 8.67
C ALA A 480 -0.08 8.08 7.98
N ASN A 481 -0.39 7.37 6.90
CA ASN A 481 0.60 6.86 5.96
C ASN A 481 0.84 7.93 4.88
N ILE A 482 2.07 8.46 4.84
CA ILE A 482 2.51 9.41 3.82
C ILE A 482 3.71 8.77 3.11
N SER A 483 3.49 8.28 1.88
CA SER A 483 4.51 7.63 1.04
C SER A 483 5.27 6.46 1.69
N GLY A 484 4.56 5.65 2.49
CA GLY A 484 5.11 4.48 3.18
C GLY A 484 5.60 4.78 4.59
N MET A 485 5.49 6.03 5.05
CA MET A 485 5.96 6.47 6.37
C MET A 485 4.79 6.80 7.27
N VAL A 486 4.87 6.36 8.53
CA VAL A 486 3.84 6.59 9.55
C VAL A 486 4.12 7.90 10.29
N ILE A 487 3.32 8.92 10.04
CA ILE A 487 3.38 10.21 10.73
C ILE A 487 2.19 10.31 11.69
N GLN A 488 2.47 10.49 12.97
CA GLN A 488 1.44 10.64 13.99
C GLN A 488 1.11 12.12 14.20
N LEU A 489 -0.16 12.49 14.13
CA LEU A 489 -0.66 13.79 14.59
C LEU A 489 -1.22 13.64 16.01
N ARG A 490 -0.79 14.52 16.91
CA ARG A 490 -1.39 14.76 18.22
C ARG A 490 -1.86 16.21 18.27
N THR A 491 -3.15 16.46 18.49
CA THR A 491 -3.67 17.83 18.45
C THR A 491 -4.83 18.03 19.40
N ASN A 492 -4.99 19.26 19.90
CA ASN A 492 -6.22 19.70 20.56
C ASN A 492 -7.14 20.54 19.66
N SER A 493 -6.79 20.67 18.38
CA SER A 493 -7.59 21.38 17.40
C SER A 493 -8.45 20.38 16.62
N PRO A 494 -9.78 20.36 16.84
CA PRO A 494 -10.66 19.48 16.07
C PRO A 494 -10.53 19.76 14.58
N HIS A 495 -10.39 21.03 14.16
CA HIS A 495 -10.20 21.42 12.77
C HIS A 495 -8.94 20.82 12.12
N LEU A 496 -7.81 20.78 12.83
CA LEU A 496 -6.59 20.18 12.29
C LEU A 496 -6.73 18.67 12.14
N ASN A 497 -7.29 18.01 13.15
CA ASN A 497 -7.60 16.57 13.12
C ASN A 497 -8.52 16.23 11.92
N ASP A 498 -9.55 17.05 11.75
CA ASP A 498 -10.56 16.93 10.72
C ASP A 498 -10.03 17.02 9.29
N PHE A 499 -9.08 17.90 9.02
CA PHE A 499 -8.41 17.98 7.73
C PHE A 499 -7.36 16.88 7.55
N TRP A 500 -6.71 16.47 8.65
CA TRP A 500 -5.72 15.40 8.64
C TRP A 500 -6.34 14.06 8.23
N MET A 501 -7.46 13.68 8.84
CA MET A 501 -8.21 12.45 8.51
C MET A 501 -8.78 12.47 7.08
N GLU A 502 -9.13 13.67 6.58
CA GLU A 502 -9.69 13.83 5.24
C GLU A 502 -8.63 13.64 4.14
N ASN A 503 -7.39 14.05 4.41
CA ASN A 503 -6.33 14.14 3.41
C ASN A 503 -5.41 12.92 3.33
N TRP A 504 -5.14 12.26 4.46
CA TRP A 504 -4.14 11.18 4.51
C TRP A 504 -4.77 9.81 4.68
N TYR A 505 -4.11 8.78 4.14
CA TYR A 505 -4.51 7.40 4.37
C TYR A 505 -4.21 7.01 5.83
N PRO A 506 -5.13 6.33 6.54
CA PRO A 506 -4.86 5.86 7.89
C PRO A 506 -3.69 4.88 7.90
N SER A 507 -2.85 4.96 8.92
CA SER A 507 -1.81 3.97 9.19
C SER A 507 -1.96 3.42 10.60
N GLN A 508 -1.39 2.25 10.81
CA GLN A 508 -1.45 1.56 12.08
C GLN A 508 -0.03 1.48 12.63
N LEU A 509 0.13 1.89 13.88
CA LEU A 509 1.37 1.78 14.61
C LEU A 509 1.27 0.55 15.52
N GLU A 510 2.24 -0.36 15.45
CA GLU A 510 2.31 -1.54 16.31
C GLU A 510 2.68 -1.11 17.74
N ALA A 511 2.31 -1.89 18.76
CA ALA A 511 2.49 -1.52 20.18
C ALA A 511 3.95 -1.25 20.57
N ASP A 512 4.90 -1.78 19.79
CA ASP A 512 6.35 -1.66 20.03
C ASP A 512 7.10 -0.85 18.97
N LEU A 513 6.40 -0.29 17.97
CA LEU A 513 7.03 0.52 16.92
C LEU A 513 6.74 2.00 17.15
N GLU A 514 7.79 2.83 17.12
CA GLU A 514 7.63 4.28 17.14
C GLU A 514 7.20 4.79 15.75
N PRO A 515 6.38 5.86 15.69
CA PRO A 515 6.06 6.48 14.41
C PRO A 515 7.35 7.04 13.78
N HIS A 516 7.37 7.14 12.45
CA HIS A 516 8.51 7.71 11.74
C HIS A 516 8.69 9.20 12.03
N GLY A 517 7.64 9.87 12.50
CA GLY A 517 7.71 11.20 13.09
C GLY A 517 6.38 11.59 13.76
N ILE A 518 6.44 12.60 14.63
CA ILE A 518 5.30 13.07 15.42
C ILE A 518 5.09 14.57 15.17
N LEU A 519 3.86 14.95 14.91
CA LEU A 519 3.41 16.34 14.80
C LEU A 519 2.48 16.68 15.96
N TYR A 520 2.79 17.76 16.66
CA TYR A 520 1.94 18.33 17.69
C TYR A 520 1.24 19.58 17.15
N GLY A 521 -0.09 19.62 17.22
CA GLY A 521 -0.90 20.80 16.89
C GLY A 521 -1.60 21.35 18.12
N ALA A 522 -1.04 22.36 18.77
CA ALA A 522 -1.58 22.95 19.98
C ALA A 522 -2.25 24.29 19.69
N LYS A 523 -3.52 24.41 20.08
CA LYS A 523 -4.32 25.63 20.01
C LYS A 523 -4.47 26.21 21.42
N ALA A 524 -4.37 27.54 21.52
CA ALA A 524 -4.68 28.34 22.70
C ALA A 524 -3.76 28.15 23.93
N ILE A 525 -2.45 28.02 23.72
CA ILE A 525 -1.44 28.13 24.79
C ILE A 525 -1.31 29.62 25.18
N PRO A 526 -1.66 30.02 26.42
CA PRO A 526 -1.59 31.42 26.85
C PRO A 526 -0.17 31.98 26.77
N GLY A 527 -0.01 33.24 26.34
CA GLY A 527 1.29 33.92 26.30
C GLY A 527 2.23 33.52 25.15
N ARG A 528 1.85 32.55 24.30
CA ARG A 528 2.62 32.15 23.10
C ARG A 528 2.08 32.82 21.84
N GLU A 529 2.97 33.31 20.98
CA GLU A 529 2.62 33.71 19.62
C GLU A 529 2.48 32.49 18.68
N PRO A 530 1.69 32.58 17.59
CA PRO A 530 1.61 31.53 16.59
C PRO A 530 2.98 31.24 15.97
N ARG A 531 3.47 30.00 16.14
CA ARG A 531 4.79 29.59 15.64
C ARG A 531 4.84 28.11 15.31
N ALA A 532 5.68 27.74 14.37
CA ALA A 532 5.93 26.37 14.00
C ALA A 532 7.39 26.00 14.29
N PHE A 533 7.61 24.72 14.55
CA PHE A 533 8.90 24.22 14.99
C PHE A 533 9.11 22.84 14.38
N TYR A 534 10.37 22.53 14.06
CA TYR A 534 10.76 21.21 13.60
C TYR A 534 12.13 20.85 14.17
N ASN A 535 12.29 19.60 14.58
CA ASN A 535 13.59 19.05 14.95
C ASN A 535 13.81 17.77 14.13
N SER A 536 14.82 17.82 13.25
CA SER A 536 15.15 16.74 12.30
C SER A 536 15.66 15.46 12.98
N GLU A 537 16.37 15.59 14.09
CA GLU A 537 16.98 14.47 14.82
C GLU A 537 15.91 13.60 15.49
N SER A 538 15.02 14.23 16.25
CA SER A 538 13.89 13.57 16.92
C SER A 538 12.66 13.38 16.03
N ARG A 539 12.68 13.90 14.78
CA ARG A 539 11.58 13.77 13.81
C ARG A 539 10.27 14.30 14.39
N THR A 540 10.36 15.40 15.13
CA THR A 540 9.23 16.01 15.85
C THR A 540 8.95 17.40 15.29
N GLY A 541 7.70 17.67 14.93
CA GLY A 541 7.22 18.99 14.57
C GLY A 541 6.18 19.49 15.56
N VAL A 542 6.17 20.79 15.84
CA VAL A 542 5.21 21.41 16.76
C VAL A 542 4.63 22.67 16.11
N LEU A 543 3.31 22.78 16.12
CA LEU A 543 2.55 23.93 15.67
C LEU A 543 1.81 24.52 16.87
N VAL A 544 2.21 25.72 17.29
CA VAL A 544 1.64 26.42 18.44
C VAL A 544 0.71 27.53 17.96
N ASN A 545 -0.47 27.63 18.58
CA ASN A 545 -1.46 28.69 18.42
C ASN A 545 -1.91 28.98 16.99
N SER A 546 -1.80 27.98 16.11
CA SER A 546 -2.31 28.04 14.75
C SER A 546 -3.15 26.81 14.45
N ALA A 547 -4.33 27.05 13.86
CA ALA A 547 -5.18 26.00 13.32
C ALA A 547 -5.14 25.98 11.78
N PHE A 548 -4.19 26.66 11.15
CA PHE A 548 -4.08 26.71 9.70
C PHE A 548 -3.56 25.36 9.18
N TYR A 549 -4.41 24.60 8.49
CA TYR A 549 -4.05 23.25 8.06
C TYR A 549 -2.93 23.25 7.04
N GLY A 550 -2.85 24.27 6.18
CA GLY A 550 -1.74 24.43 5.23
C GLY A 550 -0.35 24.40 5.89
N GLN A 551 -0.21 24.97 7.09
CA GLN A 551 1.05 24.92 7.86
C GLN A 551 1.31 23.51 8.38
N LEU A 552 0.30 22.82 8.92
CA LEU A 552 0.44 21.44 9.40
C LEU A 552 0.81 20.48 8.26
N ARG A 553 0.13 20.61 7.11
CA ARG A 553 0.46 19.89 5.87
C ARG A 553 1.92 20.12 5.47
N SER A 554 2.39 21.37 5.54
CA SER A 554 3.78 21.70 5.22
C SER A 554 4.79 21.04 6.15
N LEU A 555 4.50 21.00 7.46
CA LEU A 555 5.34 20.28 8.42
C LEU A 555 5.38 18.78 8.13
N ALA A 556 4.24 18.17 7.78
CA ALA A 556 4.16 16.75 7.44
C ALA A 556 4.95 16.41 6.18
N LEU A 557 4.72 17.11 5.07
CA LEU A 557 5.44 16.89 3.82
C LEU A 557 6.94 17.14 3.98
N GLY A 558 7.32 18.19 4.69
CA GLY A 558 8.71 18.51 4.97
C GLY A 558 9.41 17.47 5.85
N MET A 559 8.72 16.97 6.87
CA MET A 559 9.22 15.88 7.72
C MET A 559 9.39 14.59 6.92
N VAL A 560 8.40 14.20 6.11
CA VAL A 560 8.50 13.00 5.26
C VAL A 560 9.63 13.14 4.25
N THR A 561 9.86 14.35 3.71
CA THR A 561 10.99 14.61 2.82
C THR A 561 12.31 14.44 3.57
N ASP A 562 12.49 15.11 4.70
CA ASP A 562 13.74 15.02 5.49
C ASP A 562 14.04 13.60 5.99
N VAL A 563 13.03 12.87 6.46
CA VAL A 563 13.21 11.50 6.95
C VAL A 563 13.31 10.51 5.77
N GLY A 564 12.51 10.68 4.73
CA GLY A 564 12.47 9.83 3.54
C GLY A 564 13.75 9.88 2.71
N GLU A 565 14.35 11.06 2.56
CA GLU A 565 15.64 11.22 1.87
C GLU A 565 16.78 10.54 2.62
N ARG A 566 16.71 10.50 3.96
CA ARG A 566 17.72 9.84 4.79
C ARG A 566 17.58 8.33 4.83
N LEU A 567 16.35 7.82 4.82
CA LEU A 567 16.07 6.41 5.13
C LEU A 567 15.60 5.58 3.94
N PHE A 568 14.97 6.19 2.94
CA PHE A 568 14.14 5.46 1.96
C PHE A 568 14.33 5.88 0.50
N ASP A 569 15.44 6.58 0.18
CA ASP A 569 15.75 7.14 -1.15
C ASP A 569 14.52 7.79 -1.83
N LEU A 570 13.81 8.60 -1.05
CA LEU A 570 12.55 9.24 -1.42
C LEU A 570 12.78 10.73 -1.59
N HIS A 571 12.58 11.27 -2.79
CA HIS A 571 12.82 12.68 -3.08
C HIS A 571 11.52 13.48 -3.17
N GLY A 572 11.38 14.56 -2.41
CA GLY A 572 10.16 15.38 -2.40
C GLY A 572 10.22 16.55 -3.40
N ILE A 573 9.26 16.63 -4.33
CA ILE A 573 9.22 17.67 -5.38
C ILE A 573 7.99 18.58 -5.23
N ASN A 574 8.23 19.90 -5.15
CA ASN A 574 7.17 20.91 -5.28
C ASN A 574 6.88 21.22 -6.75
N GLY A 575 6.04 20.41 -7.36
CA GLY A 575 5.62 20.54 -8.76
C GLY A 575 4.25 19.91 -9.00
N ALA A 576 3.69 20.20 -10.17
CA ALA A 576 2.50 19.47 -10.64
C ALA A 576 2.94 18.30 -11.53
N CYS A 577 2.21 17.19 -11.48
CA CYS A 577 2.50 15.99 -12.26
C CYS A 577 1.25 15.47 -12.97
N LEU A 578 1.43 15.11 -14.23
CA LEU A 578 0.43 14.55 -15.13
C LEU A 578 1.05 13.35 -15.85
N ASP A 579 0.24 12.38 -16.22
CA ASP A 579 0.64 11.25 -17.04
C ASP A 579 -0.11 11.29 -18.37
N PHE A 580 0.63 11.21 -19.47
CA PHE A 580 0.07 11.11 -20.80
C PHE A 580 0.44 9.76 -21.39
N ARG A 581 -0.50 8.81 -21.35
CA ARG A 581 -0.32 7.45 -21.90
C ARG A 581 0.96 6.75 -21.39
N GLY A 582 1.26 6.89 -20.08
CA GLY A 582 2.47 6.31 -19.47
C GLY A 582 3.70 7.22 -19.50
N MET A 583 3.62 8.37 -20.19
CA MET A 583 4.66 9.40 -20.18
C MET A 583 4.34 10.43 -19.10
N GLY A 584 4.91 10.24 -17.91
CA GLY A 584 4.81 11.18 -16.81
C GLY A 584 5.58 12.46 -17.08
N ILE A 585 4.93 13.60 -16.87
CA ILE A 585 5.52 14.92 -16.97
C ILE A 585 5.48 15.63 -15.62
N VAL A 586 6.47 16.49 -15.38
CA VAL A 586 6.52 17.36 -14.21
C VAL A 586 6.59 18.81 -14.63
N LEU A 587 5.78 19.66 -13.99
CA LEU A 587 5.87 21.11 -14.07
C LEU A 587 6.45 21.66 -12.76
N ILE A 588 7.62 22.28 -12.82
CA ILE A 588 8.29 22.92 -11.67
C ILE A 588 8.46 24.41 -11.97
N GLY A 589 8.26 25.27 -11.00
CA GLY A 589 8.43 26.71 -11.19
C GLY A 589 8.04 27.49 -9.95
N SER A 590 8.57 28.71 -9.84
CA SER A 590 8.27 29.63 -8.74
C SER A 590 6.82 30.11 -8.77
N PRO A 591 6.26 30.55 -7.62
CA PRO A 591 4.98 31.25 -7.59
C PRO A 591 4.93 32.39 -8.62
N GLY A 592 3.84 32.47 -9.39
CA GLY A 592 3.65 33.53 -10.40
C GLY A 592 3.96 33.12 -11.84
N THR A 593 4.65 32.00 -12.07
CA THR A 593 4.97 31.45 -13.41
C THR A 593 3.78 30.81 -14.15
N GLY A 594 2.55 30.96 -13.65
CA GLY A 594 1.37 30.35 -14.29
C GLY A 594 1.25 28.82 -14.15
N ARG A 595 2.15 28.13 -13.43
CA ARG A 595 2.17 26.67 -13.23
C ARG A 595 0.79 26.03 -13.00
N LYS A 596 -0.01 26.61 -12.10
CA LYS A 596 -1.34 26.08 -11.74
C LYS A 596 -2.34 26.19 -12.88
N GLY A 597 -2.31 27.30 -13.62
CA GLY A 597 -3.17 27.51 -14.78
C GLY A 597 -2.79 26.59 -15.94
N LEU A 598 -1.48 26.37 -16.16
CA LEU A 598 -0.97 25.44 -17.15
C LEU A 598 -1.32 23.97 -16.81
N PHE A 599 -1.14 23.57 -15.54
CA PHE A 599 -1.57 22.26 -15.05
C PHE A 599 -3.07 22.04 -15.30
N ALA A 600 -3.91 23.00 -14.93
CA ALA A 600 -5.34 22.89 -15.11
C ALA A 600 -5.74 22.75 -16.60
N ALA A 601 -5.06 23.49 -17.49
CA ALA A 601 -5.27 23.39 -18.94
C ALA A 601 -4.87 22.01 -19.48
N LEU A 602 -3.64 21.56 -19.22
CA LEU A 602 -3.16 20.23 -19.62
C LEU A 602 -4.02 19.09 -19.07
N ALA A 603 -4.48 19.23 -17.82
CA ALA A 603 -5.38 18.28 -17.18
C ALA A 603 -6.76 18.18 -17.86
N ARG A 604 -7.16 19.11 -18.76
CA ARG A 604 -8.43 18.98 -19.50
C ARG A 604 -8.34 18.07 -20.71
N SER A 605 -7.14 17.75 -21.18
CA SER A 605 -6.96 16.79 -22.27
C SER A 605 -7.50 15.41 -21.87
N ASP A 606 -8.29 14.78 -22.74
CA ASP A 606 -8.79 13.41 -22.53
C ASP A 606 -7.66 12.37 -22.47
N LYS A 607 -6.48 12.73 -23.00
CA LYS A 607 -5.28 11.89 -22.99
C LYS A 607 -4.47 12.03 -21.69
N ALA A 608 -4.81 13.01 -20.84
CA ALA A 608 -4.11 13.27 -19.59
C ALA A 608 -4.76 12.51 -18.42
N ARG A 609 -3.93 11.89 -17.59
CA ARG A 609 -4.29 11.42 -16.26
C ARG A 609 -3.61 12.29 -15.21
N ILE A 610 -4.37 12.73 -14.22
CA ILE A 610 -3.91 13.62 -13.17
C ILE A 610 -3.19 12.79 -12.10
N HIS A 611 -2.00 13.22 -11.68
CA HIS A 611 -1.26 12.60 -10.59
C HIS A 611 -1.24 13.50 -9.34
N SER A 612 -0.61 14.67 -9.44
CA SER A 612 -0.52 15.63 -8.32
C SER A 612 -0.59 17.08 -8.80
N ASN A 613 -1.21 17.95 -7.99
CA ASN A 613 -1.41 19.36 -8.31
C ASN A 613 -0.28 20.28 -7.83
N ASP A 614 0.48 19.90 -6.80
CA ASP A 614 1.54 20.76 -6.26
C ASP A 614 2.69 20.07 -5.50
N TYR A 615 2.52 18.85 -5.00
CA TYR A 615 3.58 18.13 -4.31
C TYR A 615 3.50 16.62 -4.51
N PHE A 616 4.62 15.96 -4.75
CA PHE A 616 4.69 14.50 -4.88
C PHE A 616 6.08 14.01 -4.52
N PHE A 617 6.22 12.70 -4.35
CA PHE A 617 7.51 12.08 -4.05
C PHE A 617 8.01 11.29 -5.24
N VAL A 618 9.33 11.22 -5.42
CA VAL A 618 10.00 10.48 -6.48
C VAL A 618 10.82 9.35 -5.88
N ARG A 619 10.71 8.17 -6.49
CA ARG A 619 11.55 7.01 -6.22
C ARG A 619 12.26 6.58 -7.50
N TYR A 620 13.45 6.03 -7.35
CA TYR A 620 14.25 5.56 -8.48
C TYR A 620 14.30 4.03 -8.51
N VAL A 621 13.98 3.44 -9.65
CA VAL A 621 14.03 1.98 -9.85
C VAL A 621 14.70 1.71 -11.20
N GLY A 622 15.84 1.01 -11.18
CA GLY A 622 16.54 0.63 -12.42
C GLY A 622 17.03 1.80 -13.27
N GLY A 623 17.27 2.96 -12.66
CA GLY A 623 17.66 4.20 -13.37
C GLY A 623 16.49 5.05 -13.86
N GLU A 624 15.25 4.55 -13.75
CA GLU A 624 14.05 5.34 -14.04
C GLU A 624 13.53 6.05 -12.79
N ALA A 625 12.86 7.18 -13.00
CA ALA A 625 12.21 7.96 -11.96
C ALA A 625 10.69 7.74 -11.97
N PHE A 626 10.10 7.44 -10.81
CA PHE A 626 8.66 7.26 -10.64
C PHE A 626 8.13 8.26 -9.62
N ALA A 627 7.11 9.03 -10.01
CA ALA A 627 6.34 9.84 -9.08
C ALA A 627 5.29 8.99 -8.37
N ASP A 628 5.20 9.13 -7.05
CA ASP A 628 4.17 8.59 -6.16
C ASP A 628 3.35 9.75 -5.57
N ILE A 629 2.03 9.56 -5.49
CA ILE A 629 1.15 10.56 -4.88
C ILE A 629 1.51 10.79 -3.42
N SER A 630 1.53 12.06 -3.01
CA SER A 630 1.73 12.43 -1.61
C SER A 630 0.43 12.32 -0.83
N GLU A 631 -0.67 12.82 -1.39
CA GLU A 631 -1.95 13.08 -0.73
C GLU A 631 -3.12 12.33 -1.36
N ARG A 632 -4.19 12.07 -0.58
CA ARG A 632 -5.44 11.53 -1.09
C ARG A 632 -6.27 12.59 -1.84
N LYS A 633 -6.24 13.84 -1.36
CA LYS A 633 -7.02 14.96 -1.92
C LYS A 633 -6.12 16.14 -2.23
N PHE A 634 -6.45 16.89 -3.26
CA PHE A 634 -5.68 18.07 -3.65
C PHE A 634 -6.00 19.25 -2.74
N TYR A 635 -4.97 19.79 -2.08
CA TYR A 635 -5.08 21.00 -1.27
C TYR A 635 -4.98 22.29 -2.09
N VAL A 636 -6.07 22.65 -2.76
CA VAL A 636 -6.09 23.73 -3.76
C VAL A 636 -6.56 25.07 -3.19
N LYS A 637 -6.06 26.17 -3.74
CA LYS A 637 -6.64 27.51 -3.50
C LYS A 637 -7.98 27.58 -4.22
N THR A 638 -9.05 28.00 -3.54
CA THR A 638 -10.37 28.08 -4.15
C THR A 638 -10.45 29.12 -5.27
N LYS A 639 -9.57 30.12 -5.26
CA LYS A 639 -9.41 31.10 -6.36
C LYS A 639 -9.16 30.47 -7.74
N VAL A 640 -8.76 29.19 -7.79
CA VAL A 640 -8.63 28.43 -9.04
C VAL A 640 -9.91 28.44 -9.90
N VAL A 641 -11.09 28.66 -9.29
CA VAL A 641 -12.38 28.76 -10.02
C VAL A 641 -12.48 29.95 -10.96
N GLU A 642 -11.66 30.99 -10.78
CA GLU A 642 -11.65 32.13 -11.72
C GLU A 642 -11.26 31.69 -13.13
N ASP A 643 -10.35 30.71 -13.23
CA ASP A 643 -9.90 30.08 -14.47
C ASP A 643 -10.63 28.75 -14.78
N ASN A 644 -11.44 28.24 -13.83
CA ASN A 644 -12.05 26.90 -13.84
C ASN A 644 -13.46 26.92 -13.21
N THR A 645 -14.38 27.64 -13.85
CA THR A 645 -15.74 27.86 -13.31
C THR A 645 -16.54 26.55 -13.19
N ASP A 646 -16.20 25.55 -13.99
CA ASP A 646 -16.72 24.18 -13.95
C ASP A 646 -16.35 23.43 -12.66
N TRP A 647 -15.32 23.85 -11.93
CA TRP A 647 -14.92 23.21 -10.65
C TRP A 647 -15.74 23.68 -9.45
N VAL A 648 -16.55 24.72 -9.62
CA VAL A 648 -17.36 25.29 -8.55
C VAL A 648 -18.20 24.25 -7.79
N PRO A 649 -18.94 23.34 -8.44
CA PRO A 649 -19.74 22.33 -7.74
C PRO A 649 -18.90 21.33 -6.93
N PHE A 650 -17.64 21.09 -7.32
CA PHE A 650 -16.72 20.22 -6.60
C PHE A 650 -16.18 20.91 -5.35
N LEU A 651 -15.88 22.21 -5.45
CA LEU A 651 -15.46 22.99 -4.27
C LEU A 651 -16.59 23.14 -3.26
N ASP A 652 -17.84 23.30 -3.69
CA ASP A 652 -19.01 23.30 -2.80
C ASP A 652 -19.18 22.01 -1.98
N ARG A 653 -18.67 20.90 -2.51
CA ARG A 653 -18.67 19.58 -1.88
C ARG A 653 -17.37 19.29 -1.11
N SER A 654 -16.36 20.15 -1.24
CA SER A 654 -15.03 19.97 -0.63
C SER A 654 -14.99 20.59 0.76
N LYS A 655 -14.27 19.93 1.68
CA LYS A 655 -13.92 20.56 2.96
C LYS A 655 -13.04 21.79 2.69
N CYS A 656 -13.42 22.94 3.24
CA CYS A 656 -12.75 24.20 2.98
C CYS A 656 -12.32 24.89 4.28
N GLU A 657 -11.19 25.58 4.26
CA GLU A 657 -10.75 26.44 5.36
C GLU A 657 -10.64 27.89 4.87
N ASN A 658 -10.82 28.84 5.78
CA ASN A 658 -10.75 30.26 5.50
C ASN A 658 -11.78 30.76 4.49
N VAL A 659 -12.98 30.16 4.50
CA VAL A 659 -14.14 30.62 3.73
C VAL A 659 -15.01 31.56 4.57
N VAL A 660 -15.85 32.35 3.90
CA VAL A 660 -16.83 33.21 4.56
C VAL A 660 -18.13 32.42 4.77
N THR A 661 -18.60 32.28 6.00
CA THR A 661 -19.83 31.51 6.31
C THR A 661 -21.05 32.38 6.57
N ARG A 662 -20.86 33.70 6.73
CA ARG A 662 -21.90 34.68 7.01
C ARG A 662 -21.85 35.83 6.01
N LYS A 663 -23.01 36.34 5.59
CA LYS A 663 -23.09 37.36 4.53
C LYS A 663 -22.49 38.68 4.98
N GLU A 664 -22.63 39.01 6.26
CA GLU A 664 -22.15 40.25 6.87
C GLU A 664 -20.62 40.34 6.83
N ASP A 665 -19.94 39.19 6.80
CA ASP A 665 -18.48 39.08 6.73
C ASP A 665 -17.95 39.05 5.28
N CYS A 666 -18.83 39.14 4.27
CA CYS A 666 -18.46 39.01 2.86
C CYS A 666 -18.06 40.35 2.25
N THR A 667 -16.75 40.53 2.00
CA THR A 667 -16.18 41.75 1.41
C THR A 667 -15.97 41.70 -0.11
N HIS A 668 -16.52 40.69 -0.79
CA HIS A 668 -16.25 40.49 -2.22
C HIS A 668 -17.10 41.43 -3.10
N PRO A 669 -16.52 42.20 -4.03
CA PRO A 669 -17.25 43.16 -4.87
C PRO A 669 -18.41 42.52 -5.67
N ASN A 670 -18.19 41.34 -6.26
CA ASN A 670 -19.25 40.62 -6.98
C ASN A 670 -20.38 40.08 -6.07
N CYS A 671 -20.22 40.10 -4.74
CA CYS A 671 -21.23 39.70 -3.78
C CYS A 671 -22.06 40.89 -3.26
N GLU A 672 -21.75 42.13 -3.66
CA GLU A 672 -22.53 43.34 -3.31
C GLU A 672 -23.87 43.41 -4.07
N ARG A 673 -23.97 42.73 -5.22
CA ARG A 673 -25.24 42.56 -5.94
C ARG A 673 -25.96 41.32 -5.41
N VAL A 674 -27.15 41.50 -4.83
CA VAL A 674 -27.97 40.48 -4.15
C VAL A 674 -28.09 39.17 -4.95
N GLU A 675 -28.24 39.25 -6.27
CA GLU A 675 -28.46 38.09 -7.13
C GLU A 675 -27.20 37.27 -7.48
N ARG A 676 -25.99 37.76 -7.13
CA ARG A 676 -24.72 37.12 -7.53
C ARG A 676 -23.96 36.46 -6.38
N CYS A 677 -24.30 36.77 -5.13
CA CYS A 677 -23.63 36.17 -3.97
C CYS A 677 -23.94 34.67 -3.86
N ARG A 678 -22.96 33.88 -3.39
CA ARG A 678 -23.14 32.44 -3.17
C ARG A 678 -24.04 32.16 -1.97
N LEU A 679 -23.87 32.92 -0.89
CA LEU A 679 -24.65 32.78 0.34
C LEU A 679 -26.13 33.12 0.09
N ASP A 680 -26.40 34.21 -0.65
CA ASP A 680 -27.77 34.62 -1.02
C ASP A 680 -28.47 33.59 -1.92
N ARG A 681 -27.69 32.77 -2.65
CA ARG A 681 -28.19 31.65 -3.49
C ARG A 681 -28.27 30.30 -2.74
N GLY A 682 -28.14 30.32 -1.41
CA GLY A 682 -28.29 29.13 -0.57
C GLY A 682 -27.03 28.28 -0.42
N ALA A 683 -25.85 28.76 -0.82
CA ALA A 683 -24.59 28.07 -0.49
C ALA A 683 -24.28 28.21 1.01
N THR A 684 -23.73 27.16 1.61
CA THR A 684 -23.41 27.13 3.06
C THR A 684 -22.19 27.98 3.44
N HIS A 685 -21.38 28.37 2.45
CA HIS A 685 -20.20 29.20 2.59
C HIS A 685 -19.83 29.85 1.25
N CYS A 686 -19.06 30.92 1.31
CA CYS A 686 -18.51 31.63 0.17
C CYS A 686 -16.97 31.57 0.22
N PHE A 687 -16.41 30.78 -0.69
CA PHE A 687 -14.96 30.73 -0.90
C PHE A 687 -14.45 31.80 -1.87
N SER A 688 -15.33 32.48 -2.61
CA SER A 688 -14.96 33.59 -3.51
C SER A 688 -14.54 34.83 -2.72
N ALA A 689 -15.11 35.04 -1.54
CA ALA A 689 -14.85 36.21 -0.71
C ALA A 689 -13.54 36.17 0.09
N SER A 690 -12.66 35.19 -0.16
CA SER A 690 -11.42 35.02 0.57
C SER A 690 -10.28 34.59 -0.36
N ASN A 691 -9.25 35.43 -0.47
CA ASN A 691 -8.05 35.16 -1.29
C ASN A 691 -7.15 34.05 -0.70
N ILE A 692 -7.41 33.64 0.53
CA ILE A 692 -6.65 32.61 1.27
C ILE A 692 -7.44 31.31 1.42
N SER A 693 -8.68 31.28 0.92
CA SER A 693 -9.55 30.11 1.01
C SER A 693 -8.94 28.92 0.28
N ARG A 694 -9.04 27.75 0.91
CA ARG A 694 -8.46 26.49 0.45
C ARG A 694 -9.50 25.38 0.54
N ALA A 695 -9.43 24.43 -0.40
CA ALA A 695 -10.32 23.28 -0.46
C ALA A 695 -9.53 21.96 -0.55
N MET A 696 -10.06 20.92 0.08
CA MET A 696 -9.67 19.52 -0.08
C MET A 696 -10.46 18.92 -1.24
N LEU A 697 -9.94 19.08 -2.45
CA LEU A 697 -10.61 18.64 -3.67
C LEU A 697 -10.28 17.16 -3.96
N ASP A 698 -11.30 16.32 -4.08
CA ASP A 698 -11.10 14.93 -4.49
C ASP A 698 -10.72 14.85 -5.99
N PRO A 699 -9.56 14.29 -6.35
CA PRO A 699 -9.12 14.24 -7.74
C PRO A 699 -10.05 13.42 -8.64
N TYR A 700 -10.77 12.43 -8.11
CA TYR A 700 -11.68 11.60 -8.90
C TYR A 700 -12.89 12.38 -9.42
N TRP A 701 -13.23 13.52 -8.80
CA TRP A 701 -14.29 14.38 -9.31
C TRP A 701 -13.89 15.09 -10.61
N LEU A 702 -12.59 15.17 -10.90
CA LEU A 702 -12.06 15.82 -12.10
C LEU A 702 -12.05 14.88 -13.32
N GLY A 703 -13.14 14.17 -13.60
CA GLY A 703 -13.28 13.30 -14.78
C GLY A 703 -13.24 11.79 -14.50
N GLY A 704 -13.36 11.38 -13.23
CA GLY A 704 -13.54 9.98 -12.82
C GLY A 704 -12.24 9.19 -12.58
N PRO A 705 -12.34 7.93 -12.11
CA PRO A 705 -11.20 7.07 -11.77
C PRO A 705 -10.16 6.89 -12.88
N LYS A 706 -10.60 6.80 -14.13
CA LYS A 706 -9.69 6.58 -15.29
C LYS A 706 -8.77 7.76 -15.55
N LYS A 707 -9.14 8.96 -15.09
CA LYS A 707 -8.40 10.19 -15.30
C LYS A 707 -7.47 10.54 -14.13
N TYR A 708 -7.33 9.65 -13.16
CA TYR A 708 -6.43 9.81 -12.04
C TYR A 708 -5.44 8.64 -12.00
N VAL A 709 -4.19 8.92 -11.66
CA VAL A 709 -3.14 7.90 -11.54
C VAL A 709 -2.35 8.12 -10.25
N LYS A 710 -2.09 7.03 -9.51
CA LYS A 710 -1.38 7.09 -8.22
C LYS A 710 0.15 7.04 -8.37
N ARG A 711 0.64 6.59 -9.52
CA ARG A 711 2.06 6.50 -9.86
C ARG A 711 2.28 6.82 -11.33
N ALA A 712 3.29 7.62 -11.65
CA ALA A 712 3.65 7.98 -13.02
C ALA A 712 5.16 7.78 -13.28
N SER A 713 5.52 7.19 -14.43
CA SER A 713 6.92 7.08 -14.85
C SER A 713 7.35 8.43 -15.44
N LEU A 714 8.29 9.12 -14.80
CA LEU A 714 8.69 10.46 -15.19
C LEU A 714 9.63 10.40 -16.39
N LYS A 715 9.21 11.01 -17.51
CA LYS A 715 9.98 11.08 -18.76
C LYS A 715 10.36 12.51 -19.13
N TYR A 716 9.59 13.51 -18.68
CA TYR A 716 9.84 14.91 -18.99
C TYR A 716 9.72 15.82 -17.76
N VAL A 717 10.63 16.78 -17.63
CA VAL A 717 10.60 17.84 -16.63
C VAL A 717 10.59 19.21 -17.30
N PHE A 718 9.55 19.99 -17.06
CA PHE A 718 9.39 21.36 -17.56
C PHE A 718 9.59 22.37 -16.42
N LEU A 719 10.64 23.15 -16.52
CA LEU A 719 11.04 24.21 -15.59
C LEU A 719 10.50 25.55 -16.09
N LEU A 720 9.48 26.07 -15.41
CA LEU A 720 8.79 27.31 -15.78
C LEU A 720 9.53 28.53 -15.23
N ARG A 721 9.79 29.50 -16.10
CA ARG A 721 10.39 30.80 -15.76
C ARG A 721 9.61 31.96 -16.40
N LYS A 722 9.89 33.17 -15.92
CA LYS A 722 9.56 34.42 -16.60
C LYS A 722 10.85 35.10 -16.98
N ASP A 723 11.08 35.23 -18.28
CA ASP A 723 12.25 35.89 -18.80
C ASP A 723 11.87 36.61 -20.10
N PRO A 724 11.87 37.95 -20.15
CA PRO A 724 11.43 38.68 -21.34
C PRO A 724 12.34 38.47 -22.56
N LEU A 725 13.54 37.91 -22.38
CA LEU A 725 14.54 37.73 -23.43
C LEU A 725 14.74 36.27 -23.87
N ALA A 726 14.13 35.31 -23.17
CA ALA A 726 14.30 33.88 -23.46
C ALA A 726 13.31 33.33 -24.48
N GLU A 727 13.74 32.30 -25.22
CA GLU A 727 12.89 31.50 -26.11
C GLU A 727 11.73 30.80 -25.35
N PRO A 728 10.59 30.52 -26.02
CA PRO A 728 9.40 29.90 -25.43
C PRO A 728 9.63 28.55 -24.73
N LEU A 729 10.35 27.64 -25.39
CA LEU A 729 10.63 26.29 -24.90
C LEU A 729 11.98 25.85 -25.42
N THR A 730 12.90 25.51 -24.52
CA THR A 730 14.27 25.13 -24.85
C THR A 730 14.69 23.92 -24.03
N ARG A 731 15.32 22.93 -24.69
CA ARG A 731 15.95 21.81 -23.97
C ARG A 731 17.15 22.34 -23.19
N THR A 732 17.32 21.92 -21.95
CA THR A 732 18.40 22.38 -21.06
C THR A 732 19.22 21.20 -20.54
N SER A 733 20.47 21.45 -20.15
CA SER A 733 21.32 20.43 -19.53
C SER A 733 20.96 20.28 -18.04
N ALA A 734 21.36 19.15 -17.44
CA ALA A 734 21.15 18.92 -16.00
C ALA A 734 21.82 20.01 -15.15
N GLU A 735 23.02 20.46 -15.52
CA GLU A 735 23.77 21.48 -14.79
C GLU A 735 23.05 22.84 -14.79
N GLU A 736 22.53 23.26 -15.93
CA GLU A 736 21.77 24.51 -16.04
C GLU A 736 20.45 24.44 -15.28
N ALA A 737 19.73 23.31 -15.39
CA ALA A 737 18.49 23.04 -14.68
C ALA A 737 18.69 23.08 -13.14
N ILE A 738 19.77 22.48 -12.65
CA ILE A 738 20.12 22.49 -11.22
C ILE A 738 20.42 23.91 -10.75
N ARG A 739 21.24 24.67 -11.48
CA ARG A 739 21.56 26.06 -11.12
C ARG A 739 20.28 26.91 -11.02
N PHE A 740 19.36 26.74 -11.98
CA PHE A 740 18.08 27.43 -11.96
C PHE A 740 17.23 27.08 -10.72
N LEU A 741 17.16 25.81 -10.36
CA LEU A 741 16.44 25.35 -9.17
C LEU A 741 17.12 25.83 -7.87
N GLU A 742 18.44 25.76 -7.79
CA GLU A 742 19.22 26.14 -6.61
C GLU A 742 19.12 27.64 -6.32
N GLU A 743 19.23 28.49 -7.34
CA GLU A 743 19.02 29.93 -7.20
C GLU A 743 17.65 30.25 -6.58
N GLY A 744 16.62 29.49 -7.00
CA GLY A 744 15.32 29.48 -6.34
C GLY A 744 14.66 30.86 -6.26
N LYS A 745 14.94 31.76 -7.21
CA LYS A 745 14.48 33.15 -7.17
C LYS A 745 12.96 33.23 -7.27
N VAL A 746 12.32 33.70 -6.21
CA VAL A 746 10.88 33.97 -6.14
C VAL A 746 10.66 35.47 -6.04
N GLU A 747 9.90 36.04 -6.96
CA GLU A 747 9.56 37.47 -6.98
C GLU A 747 8.58 37.81 -5.84
N THR A 748 8.89 38.82 -5.02
CA THR A 748 8.13 39.13 -3.79
C THR A 748 7.25 40.39 -3.83
N ALA A 749 7.47 41.31 -4.77
CA ALA A 749 6.57 42.41 -5.20
C ALA A 749 7.35 43.40 -6.09
N MET A 750 6.63 44.16 -6.93
CA MET A 750 7.16 45.36 -7.59
C MET A 750 7.31 46.47 -6.54
N GLY A 751 8.53 47.00 -6.36
CA GLY A 751 8.70 48.29 -5.66
C GLY A 751 8.05 49.43 -6.44
N PRO A 752 7.92 50.64 -5.86
CA PRO A 752 7.44 51.81 -6.58
C PRO A 752 8.51 52.24 -7.61
N GLY A 753 8.47 51.62 -8.80
CA GLY A 753 9.37 51.94 -9.91
C GLY A 753 9.43 50.82 -10.95
N PRO A 754 9.54 51.10 -12.26
CA PRO A 754 9.47 50.08 -13.32
C PRO A 754 10.65 49.08 -13.39
N LEU A 755 11.62 49.12 -12.47
CA LEU A 755 12.93 48.49 -12.69
C LEU A 755 13.55 47.71 -11.51
N LEU A 756 12.87 47.51 -10.38
CA LEU A 756 13.40 46.71 -9.27
C LEU A 756 12.34 45.75 -8.73
N SER A 757 12.29 44.55 -9.31
CA SER A 757 11.63 43.41 -8.68
C SER A 757 12.50 42.92 -7.51
N THR A 758 11.88 42.77 -6.34
CA THR A 758 12.55 42.18 -5.18
C THR A 758 12.43 40.66 -5.26
N TYR A 759 13.51 39.94 -4.98
CA TYR A 759 13.55 38.47 -5.01
C TYR A 759 13.84 37.91 -3.63
N ARG A 760 13.10 36.86 -3.24
CA ARG A 760 13.42 35.99 -2.13
C ARG A 760 13.99 34.67 -2.67
N SER A 761 15.07 34.19 -2.07
CA SER A 761 15.58 32.85 -2.39
C SER A 761 14.71 31.77 -1.72
N GLN A 762 14.25 30.81 -2.52
CA GLN A 762 13.58 29.59 -2.11
C GLN A 762 14.16 28.42 -2.93
N PRO A 763 15.24 27.78 -2.44
CA PRO A 763 15.92 26.70 -3.14
C PRO A 763 14.95 25.61 -3.60
N PHE A 764 15.17 25.11 -4.82
CA PHE A 764 14.36 24.10 -5.52
C PHE A 764 12.88 24.45 -5.64
N PHE A 765 12.55 25.73 -5.44
CA PHE A 765 11.21 26.25 -5.27
C PHE A 765 10.38 25.48 -4.23
N ASN A 766 10.98 24.73 -3.30
CA ASN A 766 10.25 23.88 -2.37
C ASN A 766 9.99 24.61 -1.04
N PRO A 767 8.74 25.03 -0.75
CA PRO A 767 8.41 25.73 0.50
C PRO A 767 8.38 24.80 1.72
N HIS A 768 8.41 23.48 1.50
CA HIS A 768 8.34 22.45 2.54
C HIS A 768 9.73 21.99 3.01
N LEU A 769 10.82 22.56 2.48
CA LEU A 769 12.17 22.31 2.98
C LEU A 769 12.34 22.92 4.38
N LEU A 770 12.18 22.07 5.40
CA LEU A 770 12.29 22.47 6.80
C LEU A 770 13.74 22.75 7.20
N VAL A 771 14.69 21.91 6.76
CA VAL A 771 16.12 22.04 7.11
C VAL A 771 16.91 22.46 5.87
N LYS A 772 17.70 23.53 5.99
CA LYS A 772 18.43 24.17 4.87
C LYS A 772 19.94 24.25 5.08
N THR A 773 20.52 23.32 5.84
CA THR A 773 21.98 23.27 6.01
C THR A 773 22.66 22.92 4.67
N PRO A 774 23.94 23.28 4.47
CA PRO A 774 24.67 22.98 3.23
C PRO A 774 24.55 21.51 2.79
N ASP A 775 24.67 20.57 3.72
CA ASP A 775 24.55 19.13 3.44
C ASP A 775 23.15 18.75 2.92
N ARG A 776 22.09 19.41 3.40
CA ARG A 776 20.72 19.16 2.94
C ARG A 776 20.45 19.73 1.56
N ILE A 777 21.02 20.89 1.27
CA ILE A 777 20.96 21.49 -0.07
C ILE A 777 21.71 20.62 -1.08
N GLU A 778 22.87 20.11 -0.71
CA GLU A 778 23.65 19.19 -1.55
C GLU A 778 22.91 17.86 -1.79
N LEU A 779 22.20 17.33 -0.78
CA LEU A 779 21.37 16.14 -0.97
C LEU A 779 20.22 16.38 -1.96
N GLN A 780 19.53 17.53 -1.87
CA GLN A 780 18.51 17.93 -2.83
C GLN A 780 19.06 18.01 -4.25
N LYS A 781 20.24 18.62 -4.40
CA LYS A 781 20.93 18.74 -5.68
C LYS A 781 21.17 17.38 -6.32
N ARG A 782 21.73 16.42 -5.58
CA ARG A 782 21.98 15.05 -6.07
C ARG A 782 20.70 14.32 -6.49
N GLN A 783 19.59 14.55 -5.80
CA GLN A 783 18.32 13.93 -6.18
C GLN A 783 17.75 14.56 -7.46
N PHE A 784 17.88 15.87 -7.66
CA PHE A 784 17.54 16.51 -8.94
C PHE A 784 18.47 16.09 -10.09
N GLU A 785 19.77 15.90 -9.82
CA GLU A 785 20.71 15.32 -10.80
C GLU A 785 20.22 13.97 -11.32
N ARG A 786 19.81 13.08 -10.41
CA ARG A 786 19.25 11.77 -10.77
C ARG A 786 17.95 11.89 -11.57
N LEU A 787 17.08 12.83 -11.22
CA LEU A 787 15.86 13.08 -11.98
C LEU A 787 16.19 13.50 -13.42
N PHE A 788 17.16 14.40 -13.60
CA PHE A 788 17.55 14.90 -14.93
C PHE A 788 18.36 13.89 -15.77
N LEU A 789 18.92 12.86 -15.13
CA LEU A 789 19.46 11.70 -15.84
C LEU A 789 18.36 10.75 -16.30
N ALA A 790 17.25 10.67 -15.56
CA ALA A 790 16.13 9.77 -15.85
C ALA A 790 15.05 10.37 -16.77
N ALA A 791 14.98 11.70 -16.86
CA ALA A 791 13.96 12.44 -17.59
C ALA A 791 14.54 13.63 -18.37
N GLU A 792 14.01 13.90 -19.55
CA GLU A 792 14.44 15.03 -20.37
C GLU A 792 13.97 16.36 -19.76
N CYS A 793 14.86 17.35 -19.69
CA CYS A 793 14.59 18.63 -19.05
C CYS A 793 14.45 19.78 -20.05
N PHE A 794 13.44 20.63 -19.85
CA PHE A 794 13.11 21.79 -20.68
C PHE A 794 12.88 23.03 -19.82
N LEU A 795 13.40 24.18 -20.28
CA LEU A 795 13.04 25.50 -19.77
C LEU A 795 11.87 26.06 -20.57
N VAL A 796 10.83 26.52 -19.88
CA VAL A 796 9.60 27.06 -20.47
C VAL A 796 9.40 28.50 -20.03
N ASN A 797 9.37 29.42 -20.99
CA ASN A 797 9.15 30.84 -20.73
C ASN A 797 7.65 31.18 -20.80
N THR A 798 7.14 31.72 -19.71
CA THR A 798 5.69 31.97 -19.52
C THR A 798 5.27 33.43 -19.74
N ASP A 799 6.21 34.33 -20.09
CA ASP A 799 5.96 35.78 -20.12
C ASP A 799 5.52 36.32 -21.48
N ARG A 800 5.98 35.73 -22.59
CA ARG A 800 5.74 36.23 -23.97
C ARG A 800 4.77 35.42 -24.82
N VAL A 801 4.34 34.25 -24.34
CA VAL A 801 3.62 33.27 -25.14
C VAL A 801 2.28 32.95 -24.51
N ALA A 802 1.23 32.95 -25.33
CA ALA A 802 -0.11 32.59 -24.86
C ALA A 802 -0.10 31.18 -24.25
N ARG A 803 -0.80 30.98 -23.14
CA ARG A 803 -0.86 29.69 -22.41
C ARG A 803 -1.19 28.50 -23.34
N ALA A 804 -2.10 28.70 -24.30
CA ALA A 804 -2.50 27.68 -25.27
C ALA A 804 -1.37 27.27 -26.23
N GLU A 805 -0.43 28.17 -26.52
CA GLU A 805 0.74 27.86 -27.33
C GLU A 805 1.77 27.06 -26.52
N ILE A 806 1.99 27.42 -25.26
CA ILE A 806 2.85 26.65 -24.33
C ILE A 806 2.29 25.23 -24.15
N GLU A 807 0.98 25.11 -23.93
CA GLU A 807 0.29 23.83 -23.86
C GLU A 807 0.54 22.98 -25.12
N ARG A 808 0.39 23.58 -26.29
CA ARG A 808 0.65 22.90 -27.57
C ARG A 808 2.08 22.41 -27.68
N GLN A 809 3.07 23.26 -27.36
CA GLN A 809 4.49 22.89 -27.42
C GLN A 809 4.84 21.75 -26.45
N ILE A 810 4.27 21.75 -25.25
CA ILE A 810 4.45 20.63 -24.30
C ILE A 810 3.85 19.35 -24.89
N LEU A 811 2.62 19.40 -25.42
CA LEU A 811 1.96 18.22 -26.00
C LEU A 811 2.69 17.69 -27.26
N ASP A 812 3.29 18.58 -28.06
CA ASP A 812 4.12 18.22 -29.20
C ASP A 812 5.40 17.49 -28.73
N VAL A 813 6.06 17.97 -27.67
CA VAL A 813 7.25 17.31 -27.09
C VAL A 813 6.93 15.93 -26.53
N VAL A 814 5.78 15.77 -25.88
CA VAL A 814 5.38 14.48 -25.28
C VAL A 814 4.86 13.50 -26.36
N GLY A 815 4.59 13.98 -27.58
CA GLY A 815 4.15 13.16 -28.71
C GLY A 815 2.67 12.74 -28.65
N VAL A 816 1.81 13.58 -28.05
CA VAL A 816 0.44 13.18 -27.66
C VAL A 816 -0.64 13.93 -28.45
N ARG A 817 -0.26 14.67 -29.50
CA ARG A 817 -1.22 15.41 -30.32
C ARG A 817 -2.26 14.52 -30.97
#